data_AF-A0A6J5IY98-F1
#
_entry.id   AF-A0A6J5IY98-F1
#
_cell.length_a   1.000
_cell.length_b   1.000
_cell.length_c   1.000
_cell.angle_alpha   90.00
_cell.angle_beta   90.00
_cell.angle_gamma   90.00
#
_symmetry.space_group_name_H-M   'P 1'
#
loop_
_entity.id
_entity.type
_entity.pdbx_description
1 polymer ?
#
loop_
_entity_poly.entity_id
_entity_poly.type
_entity_poly.pdbx_seq_one_letter_code
_entity_poly.pdbx_strand_id
1 'polypeptide(L)'
;MINIQDSRVIKYDNDKKSVTVYRDFTNTNLWYIVPKPQLATQTVDGITLPAFSLTEFRTNSGSAGTVTFTAELVIDQEAYQAVKNVLGQGIEFGQFAWNDAQAFLTLTLPSGQPDTQINVTPSNFGSNAATFIIDLKTAADVKTIRDIFDTGVGLSTWSIQYVATTLSQLPAVKATVTYDCAIAASYQKTVQIDRNVWGSETGRRTTIREYMQKSDSGKVKLDWSVQPSDEFRQRVHDWAFTTLEGLVQAAADDVARRLGASAADDFSINSIGSFQRVYEENEVIDWTIMPQGFLPTFDKNVWSRLDKTVDNRTLDVAVTMSADLKSAGIKKVTVTIDYPGKAQAESNAFTATTANTWSYHSNGFFDAGKKFVSEYTYWYQVEPESGDAFTSPKLKSSSNQLQISNTDLGYQQAEFICSNIAFASENPKNEVDFVLIDFTYLPTTDGKLYVDQRKVIKNSEAVQFRSHSYQPSGAAYTYTVTYVLTNGNIIVNQPQSVYPVVNSKTLTVYSVIGAADFTVTVMNDTIPGGSIALPSITGISLSTDYTDQPDSPDHQTHNFTQLRIEDYYTSTWEYQAVKRSTSTVQVDGTVYYRDRNNTRKTVAVRKVRYGNQPIFALNLFPVELPFTVTVDPSLVDWKAYVQVTIDVYRTSKYGKTDIDSQTFKPVTLSNGTKVFPSPYYYTFSREVDATTEFHYALTYFEIGSERGIPGPAGNYDSNILTLPHDAKGGTKPVYSVRLPASDVVTRNLDETDEADETDLA
;
A
#
# COMPACT_ATOMS: atom_id res chain seq x y z
N MET A 1 76.67 -5.87 -6.15
CA MET A 1 76.11 -6.65 -5.01
C MET A 1 76.30 -5.78 -3.79
N ILE A 2 75.28 -5.61 -2.94
CA ILE A 2 75.42 -4.66 -1.82
C ILE A 2 76.34 -5.24 -0.73
N ASN A 3 77.04 -4.36 -0.01
CA ASN A 3 77.80 -4.70 1.19
C ASN A 3 77.00 -4.26 2.43
N ILE A 4 76.44 -5.23 3.14
CA ILE A 4 75.61 -4.99 4.32
C ILE A 4 76.42 -4.51 5.55
N GLN A 5 77.72 -4.83 5.61
CA GLN A 5 78.63 -4.36 6.65
C GLN A 5 78.93 -2.88 6.50
N ASP A 6 79.09 -2.41 5.26
CA ASP A 6 79.34 -1.00 4.91
C ASP A 6 78.02 -0.22 4.67
N SER A 7 77.01 -0.45 5.52
CA SER A 7 75.75 0.30 5.49
C SER A 7 75.81 1.54 6.39
N ARG A 8 75.14 2.63 5.98
CA ARG A 8 75.04 3.87 6.75
C ARG A 8 73.61 4.38 6.78
N VAL A 9 73.20 4.94 7.92
CA VAL A 9 71.95 5.71 8.03
C VAL A 9 72.31 7.19 8.02
N ILE A 10 71.85 7.90 7.00
CA ILE A 10 72.10 9.33 6.83
C ILE A 10 70.85 10.09 7.27
N LYS A 11 70.99 10.93 8.29
CA LYS A 11 69.92 11.80 8.78
C LYS A 11 69.96 13.14 8.04
N TYR A 12 68.80 13.69 7.72
CA TYR A 12 68.64 14.96 7.01
C TYR A 12 67.35 15.67 7.45
N ASP A 13 67.14 16.91 6.99
CA ASP A 13 66.03 17.76 7.44
C ASP A 13 66.00 17.92 8.98
N ASN A 14 67.09 18.44 9.56
CA ASN A 14 67.26 18.62 11.01
C ASN A 14 66.97 17.34 11.81
N ASP A 15 67.53 16.21 11.37
CA ASP A 15 67.36 14.88 11.94
C ASP A 15 65.92 14.32 11.94
N LYS A 16 64.98 14.97 11.23
CA LYS A 16 63.58 14.50 11.12
C LYS A 16 63.39 13.39 10.11
N LYS A 17 64.28 13.29 9.12
CA LYS A 17 64.25 12.25 8.08
C LYS A 17 65.55 11.46 8.10
N SER A 18 65.49 10.21 7.67
CA SER A 18 66.67 9.37 7.49
C SER A 18 66.56 8.54 6.23
N VAL A 19 67.72 8.18 5.68
CA VAL A 19 67.81 7.26 4.54
C VAL A 19 68.96 6.28 4.77
N THR A 20 68.71 5.01 4.51
CA THR A 20 69.72 3.97 4.58
C THR A 20 70.42 3.86 3.23
N VAL A 21 71.75 3.77 3.25
CA VAL A 21 72.57 3.58 2.06
C VAL A 21 73.50 2.39 2.25
N TYR A 22 73.75 1.66 1.17
CA TYR A 22 74.66 0.52 1.14
C TYR A 22 75.77 0.79 0.14
N ARG A 23 77.01 0.48 0.49
CA ARG A 23 78.11 0.47 -0.48
C ARG A 23 78.02 -0.76 -1.37
N ASP A 24 78.55 -0.71 -2.59
CA ASP A 24 78.80 -1.93 -3.37
C ASP A 24 79.94 -2.75 -2.76
N PHE A 25 79.87 -4.06 -2.93
CA PHE A 25 80.82 -5.02 -2.38
C PHE A 25 82.18 -5.00 -3.10
N THR A 26 82.21 -4.69 -4.40
CA THR A 26 83.46 -4.68 -5.19
C THR A 26 83.89 -3.27 -5.57
N ASN A 27 82.96 -2.37 -5.87
CA ASN A 27 83.25 -0.98 -6.21
C ASN A 27 83.10 -0.05 -5.00
N THR A 28 84.24 0.39 -4.47
CA THR A 28 84.33 1.26 -3.30
C THR A 28 83.74 2.66 -3.49
N ASN A 29 83.50 3.11 -4.71
CA ASN A 29 82.90 4.42 -5.01
C ASN A 29 81.40 4.33 -5.34
N LEU A 30 80.84 3.12 -5.47
CA LEU A 30 79.43 2.91 -5.81
C LEU A 30 78.58 2.71 -4.54
N TRP A 31 77.47 3.44 -4.45
CA TRP A 31 76.52 3.37 -3.34
C TRP A 31 75.08 3.20 -3.85
N TYR A 32 74.25 2.55 -3.05
CA TYR A 32 72.84 2.30 -3.30
C TYR A 32 72.00 2.99 -2.23
N ILE A 33 71.06 3.84 -2.65
CA ILE A 33 70.16 4.57 -1.74
C ILE A 33 68.84 3.82 -1.67
N VAL A 34 68.43 3.40 -0.47
CA VAL A 34 67.14 2.73 -0.27
C VAL A 34 66.01 3.67 -0.72
N PRO A 35 65.20 3.30 -1.73
CA PRO A 35 64.09 4.11 -2.18
C PRO A 35 62.96 4.09 -1.15
N LYS A 36 61.99 4.99 -1.30
CA LYS A 36 60.75 4.97 -0.53
C LYS A 36 59.54 4.76 -1.48
N PRO A 37 58.44 4.20 -1.00
CA PRO A 37 57.20 4.12 -1.77
C PRO A 37 56.55 5.51 -1.88
N GLN A 38 56.02 5.81 -3.06
CA GLN A 38 55.19 6.97 -3.33
C GLN A 38 54.09 6.61 -4.34
N LEU A 39 53.04 7.43 -4.48
CA LEU A 39 52.10 7.25 -5.59
C LEU A 39 52.81 7.53 -6.91
N ALA A 40 52.63 6.64 -7.87
CA ALA A 40 53.02 6.89 -9.25
C ALA A 40 52.23 8.08 -9.79
N THR A 41 52.76 8.73 -10.82
CA THR A 41 52.06 9.82 -11.50
C THR A 41 51.55 9.36 -12.86
N GLN A 42 50.39 9.87 -13.26
CA GLN A 42 49.78 9.65 -14.56
C GLN A 42 49.45 10.98 -15.20
N THR A 43 49.60 11.09 -16.52
CA THR A 43 49.21 12.29 -17.26
C THR A 43 47.86 12.04 -17.92
N VAL A 44 46.85 12.81 -17.53
CA VAL A 44 45.49 12.75 -18.10
C VAL A 44 45.16 14.15 -18.62
N ASP A 45 44.80 14.25 -19.90
CA ASP A 45 44.47 15.53 -20.56
C ASP A 45 45.54 16.63 -20.39
N GLY A 46 46.82 16.24 -20.44
CA GLY A 46 47.96 17.16 -20.29
C GLY A 46 48.23 17.63 -18.85
N ILE A 47 47.54 17.06 -17.86
CA ILE A 47 47.72 17.37 -16.43
C ILE A 47 48.30 16.13 -15.73
N THR A 48 49.41 16.32 -15.02
CA THR A 48 50.01 15.28 -14.19
C THR A 48 49.24 15.15 -12.88
N LEU A 49 48.65 13.98 -12.65
CA LEU A 49 47.87 13.64 -11.47
C LEU A 49 48.48 12.40 -10.79
N PRO A 50 48.24 12.19 -9.49
CA PRO A 50 48.51 10.90 -8.86
C PRO A 50 47.76 9.77 -9.57
N ALA A 51 48.40 8.61 -9.71
CA ALA A 51 47.81 7.38 -10.21
C ALA A 51 46.92 6.78 -9.11
N PHE A 52 45.78 7.43 -8.85
CA PHE A 52 44.79 7.07 -7.85
C PHE A 52 43.39 7.34 -8.44
N SER A 53 42.41 6.52 -8.10
CA SER A 53 41.02 6.69 -8.50
C SER A 53 40.11 6.07 -7.44
N LEU A 54 39.11 6.83 -7.01
CA LEU A 54 37.96 6.33 -6.24
C LEU A 54 36.73 6.40 -7.14
N THR A 55 36.08 5.26 -7.36
CA THR A 55 34.81 5.20 -8.09
C THR A 55 33.72 4.70 -7.16
N GLU A 56 32.70 5.51 -6.91
CA GLU A 56 31.47 5.12 -6.23
C GLU A 56 30.46 4.58 -7.26
N PHE A 57 29.89 3.41 -7.00
CA PHE A 57 28.82 2.83 -7.80
C PHE A 57 27.48 3.04 -7.12
N ARG A 58 26.56 3.74 -7.80
CA ARG A 58 25.15 3.71 -7.45
C ARG A 58 24.50 2.59 -8.24
N THR A 59 24.30 1.45 -7.59
CA THR A 59 23.74 0.22 -8.15
C THR A 59 22.56 -0.27 -7.31
N ASN A 60 21.69 -1.11 -7.89
CA ASN A 60 20.63 -1.81 -7.16
C ASN A 60 21.15 -3.04 -6.39
N SER A 61 22.32 -3.56 -6.78
CA SER A 61 22.98 -4.71 -6.13
C SER A 61 24.48 -4.75 -6.46
N GLY A 62 25.29 -5.31 -5.56
CA GLY A 62 26.74 -5.49 -5.77
C GLY A 62 27.63 -4.53 -4.97
N SER A 63 28.83 -4.28 -5.48
CA SER A 63 29.82 -3.40 -4.87
C SER A 63 29.37 -1.94 -4.85
N ALA A 64 29.64 -1.23 -3.76
CA ALA A 64 29.39 0.19 -3.62
C ALA A 64 30.47 1.06 -4.27
N GLY A 65 31.62 0.50 -4.63
CA GLY A 65 32.69 1.23 -5.29
C GLY A 65 33.99 0.47 -5.44
N THR A 66 34.98 1.12 -6.05
CA THR A 66 36.34 0.57 -6.18
C THR A 66 37.35 1.69 -6.00
N VAL A 67 38.43 1.38 -5.28
CA VAL A 67 39.63 2.20 -5.23
C VAL A 67 40.72 1.53 -6.04
N THR A 68 41.40 2.29 -6.89
CA THR A 68 42.57 1.82 -7.62
C THR A 68 43.68 2.82 -7.47
N PHE A 69 44.88 2.37 -7.12
CA PHE A 69 46.05 3.24 -7.13
C PHE A 69 47.33 2.46 -7.42
N THR A 70 48.34 3.16 -7.90
CA THR A 70 49.65 2.60 -8.19
C THR A 70 50.70 3.28 -7.33
N ALA A 71 51.48 2.49 -6.59
CA ALA A 71 52.64 2.95 -5.85
C ALA A 71 53.93 2.53 -6.57
N GLU A 72 55.00 3.31 -6.43
CA GLU A 72 56.32 3.04 -7.01
C GLU A 72 57.42 3.37 -6.01
N LEU A 73 58.58 2.74 -6.18
CA LEU A 73 59.78 3.00 -5.40
C LEU A 73 60.60 4.11 -6.06
N VAL A 74 60.80 5.22 -5.34
CA VAL A 74 61.55 6.37 -5.82
C VAL A 74 62.53 6.87 -4.76
N ILE A 75 63.67 7.36 -5.22
CA ILE A 75 64.64 8.07 -4.38
C ILE A 75 64.27 9.55 -4.41
N ASP A 76 63.88 10.10 -3.26
CA ASP A 76 63.63 11.52 -3.13
C ASP A 76 64.85 12.35 -3.52
N GLN A 77 64.61 13.47 -4.20
CA GLN A 77 65.67 14.42 -4.54
C GLN A 77 66.36 14.96 -3.28
N GLU A 78 65.63 15.21 -2.20
CA GLU A 78 66.19 15.65 -0.91
C GLU A 78 67.13 14.60 -0.31
N ALA A 79 66.71 13.33 -0.30
CA ALA A 79 67.53 12.23 0.19
C ALA A 79 68.79 12.05 -0.68
N TYR A 80 68.63 12.11 -2.00
CA TYR A 80 69.75 12.04 -2.94
C TYR A 80 70.80 13.14 -2.66
N GLN A 81 70.37 14.39 -2.50
CA GLN A 81 71.27 15.50 -2.20
C GLN A 81 71.92 15.36 -0.82
N ALA A 82 71.16 14.93 0.20
CA ALA A 82 71.69 14.70 1.54
C ALA A 82 72.80 13.63 1.54
N VAL A 83 72.57 12.52 0.84
CA VAL A 83 73.56 11.44 0.71
C VAL A 83 74.80 11.94 -0.02
N LYS A 84 74.63 12.69 -1.12
CA LYS A 84 75.74 13.29 -1.87
C LYS A 84 76.58 14.24 -1.01
N ASN A 85 75.95 15.04 -0.16
CA ASN A 85 76.64 15.97 0.74
C ASN A 85 77.47 15.25 1.81
N VAL A 86 77.01 14.10 2.32
CA VAL A 86 77.71 13.33 3.36
C VAL A 86 78.83 12.47 2.80
N LEU A 87 78.63 11.89 1.61
CA LEU A 87 79.56 10.92 1.02
C LEU A 87 80.57 11.53 0.03
N GLY A 88 80.36 12.77 -0.45
CA GLY A 88 81.31 13.53 -1.27
C GLY A 88 81.06 13.48 -2.78
N GLN A 89 81.86 14.22 -3.57
CA GLN A 89 81.62 14.42 -5.02
C GLN A 89 82.18 13.32 -5.96
N GLY A 90 82.91 12.33 -5.43
CA GLY A 90 83.53 11.24 -6.22
C GLY A 90 82.79 9.90 -6.17
N ILE A 91 81.57 9.89 -5.65
CA ILE A 91 80.74 8.68 -5.52
C ILE A 91 79.74 8.57 -6.67
N GLU A 92 79.43 7.33 -7.04
CA GLU A 92 78.37 6.99 -8.00
C GLU A 92 77.19 6.36 -7.28
N PHE A 93 75.98 6.58 -7.80
CA PHE A 93 74.76 5.97 -7.27
C PHE A 93 74.25 4.90 -8.22
N GLY A 94 74.24 3.66 -7.74
CA GLY A 94 73.65 2.52 -8.44
C GLY A 94 72.17 2.38 -8.16
N GLN A 95 71.50 1.55 -8.95
CA GLN A 95 70.13 1.09 -8.70
C GLN A 95 70.17 -0.34 -8.13
N PHE A 96 69.26 -0.64 -7.21
CA PHE A 96 69.13 -2.00 -6.71
C PHE A 96 68.68 -2.95 -7.83
N ALA A 97 69.33 -4.11 -7.91
CA ALA A 97 68.87 -5.23 -8.71
C ALA A 97 68.03 -6.14 -7.80
N TRP A 98 66.72 -5.95 -7.82
CA TRP A 98 65.80 -6.73 -7.00
C TRP A 98 65.63 -8.15 -7.56
N ASN A 99 65.77 -9.16 -6.70
CA ASN A 99 65.54 -10.57 -7.03
C ASN A 99 64.06 -10.94 -6.85
N ASP A 100 63.44 -10.46 -5.78
CA ASP A 100 62.02 -10.56 -5.50
C ASP A 100 61.54 -9.28 -4.82
N ALA A 101 60.27 -8.93 -4.98
CA ALA A 101 59.66 -7.80 -4.31
C ALA A 101 58.16 -8.05 -4.10
N GLN A 102 57.64 -7.59 -2.97
CA GLN A 102 56.22 -7.62 -2.63
C GLN A 102 55.83 -6.30 -1.97
N ALA A 103 54.68 -5.76 -2.32
CA ALA A 103 54.14 -4.55 -1.70
C ALA A 103 52.90 -4.91 -0.87
N PHE A 104 52.79 -4.33 0.31
CA PHE A 104 51.73 -4.53 1.27
C PHE A 104 51.07 -3.20 1.59
N LEU A 105 49.74 -3.18 1.60
CA LEU A 105 48.92 -2.09 2.09
C LEU A 105 48.15 -2.59 3.30
N THR A 106 48.24 -1.87 4.41
CA THR A 106 47.44 -2.15 5.60
C THR A 106 46.34 -1.10 5.73
N LEU A 107 45.09 -1.54 5.82
CA LEU A 107 43.94 -0.65 5.94
C LEU A 107 42.81 -1.25 6.78
N THR A 108 41.98 -0.38 7.36
CA THR A 108 40.80 -0.75 8.14
C THR A 108 39.55 -0.19 7.44
N LEU A 109 38.62 -1.07 7.02
CA LEU A 109 37.32 -0.67 6.44
C LEU A 109 36.18 -1.04 7.38
N PRO A 110 35.11 -0.23 7.48
CA PRO A 110 33.94 -0.55 8.31
C PRO A 110 33.30 -1.92 8.05
N SER A 111 33.29 -2.39 6.79
CA SER A 111 32.74 -3.70 6.45
C SER A 111 33.67 -4.89 6.78
N GLY A 112 34.91 -4.64 7.19
CA GLY A 112 35.90 -5.66 7.57
C GLY A 112 36.36 -5.55 9.03
N GLN A 113 36.70 -6.67 9.66
CA GLN A 113 37.42 -6.76 10.95
C GLN A 113 38.43 -7.92 10.85
N PRO A 114 39.68 -7.83 11.37
CA PRO A 114 40.55 -6.67 11.61
C PRO A 114 41.35 -6.29 10.34
N ASP A 115 42.36 -5.42 10.46
CA ASP A 115 43.22 -4.86 9.39
C ASP A 115 43.36 -5.77 8.15
N THR A 116 42.79 -5.32 7.03
CA THR A 116 42.91 -6.00 5.75
C THR A 116 44.28 -5.65 5.18
N GLN A 117 45.20 -6.62 5.17
CA GLN A 117 46.47 -6.49 4.49
C GLN A 117 46.30 -6.94 3.04
N ILE A 118 46.42 -6.01 2.09
CA ILE A 118 46.38 -6.30 0.66
C ILE A 118 47.81 -6.41 0.17
N ASN A 119 48.16 -7.53 -0.47
CA ASN A 119 49.49 -7.75 -1.02
C ASN A 119 49.46 -7.75 -2.56
N VAL A 120 50.45 -7.12 -3.17
CA VAL A 120 50.59 -7.06 -4.62
C VAL A 120 52.04 -7.32 -4.99
N THR A 121 52.27 -8.08 -6.05
CA THR A 121 53.61 -8.22 -6.63
C THR A 121 53.89 -7.02 -7.55
N PRO A 122 54.86 -6.13 -7.22
CA PRO A 122 55.27 -5.04 -8.08
C PRO A 122 55.89 -5.53 -9.39
N SER A 123 55.95 -4.65 -10.39
CA SER A 123 56.72 -4.86 -11.61
C SER A 123 58.20 -5.12 -11.29
N ASN A 124 58.81 -6.08 -11.98
CA ASN A 124 60.26 -6.33 -11.93
C ASN A 124 61.08 -5.33 -12.78
N PHE A 125 60.40 -4.44 -13.51
CA PHE A 125 61.01 -3.44 -14.39
C PHE A 125 60.69 -2.02 -13.93
N GLY A 126 61.60 -1.08 -14.19
CA GLY A 126 61.40 0.35 -13.91
C GLY A 126 61.41 0.67 -12.42
N SER A 127 60.49 1.54 -11.97
CA SER A 127 60.36 2.00 -10.57
C SER A 127 59.64 1.01 -9.63
N ASN A 128 59.57 -0.28 -9.99
CA ASN A 128 58.88 -1.31 -9.22
C ASN A 128 57.43 -0.96 -8.83
N ALA A 129 56.66 -0.55 -9.83
CA ALA A 129 55.28 -0.14 -9.64
C ALA A 129 54.38 -1.30 -9.15
N ALA A 130 53.63 -1.10 -8.07
CA ALA A 130 52.60 -2.00 -7.53
C ALA A 130 51.22 -1.36 -7.65
N THR A 131 50.27 -2.04 -8.29
CA THR A 131 48.89 -1.54 -8.47
C THR A 131 47.92 -2.26 -7.57
N PHE A 132 47.25 -1.50 -6.70
CA PHE A 132 46.25 -1.98 -5.75
C PHE A 132 44.86 -1.72 -6.31
N ILE A 133 43.98 -2.73 -6.24
CA ILE A 133 42.56 -2.62 -6.59
C ILE A 133 41.77 -3.12 -5.39
N ILE A 134 40.94 -2.27 -4.81
CA ILE A 134 40.21 -2.53 -3.57
C ILE A 134 38.72 -2.41 -3.86
N ASP A 135 38.00 -3.52 -3.66
CA ASP A 135 36.56 -3.57 -3.84
C ASP A 135 35.85 -3.08 -2.57
N LEU A 136 35.05 -2.01 -2.69
CA LEU A 136 34.36 -1.38 -1.56
C LEU A 136 32.93 -1.92 -1.49
N LYS A 137 32.67 -2.81 -0.53
CA LYS A 137 31.39 -3.53 -0.45
C LYS A 137 30.22 -2.63 -0.03
N THR A 138 30.47 -1.63 0.82
CA THR A 138 29.41 -0.79 1.39
C THR A 138 29.64 0.69 1.12
N ALA A 139 28.56 1.48 1.13
CA ALA A 139 28.66 2.94 1.05
C ALA A 139 29.45 3.55 2.23
N ALA A 140 29.48 2.87 3.38
CA ALA A 140 30.30 3.27 4.52
C ALA A 140 31.80 3.15 4.21
N ASP A 141 32.22 2.09 3.50
CA ASP A 141 33.61 1.92 3.06
C ASP A 141 34.03 3.04 2.11
N VAL A 142 33.19 3.37 1.13
CA VAL A 142 33.41 4.50 0.20
C VAL A 142 33.58 5.80 0.97
N LYS A 143 32.71 6.05 1.94
CA LYS A 143 32.80 7.25 2.79
C LYS A 143 34.10 7.27 3.59
N THR A 144 34.52 6.15 4.18
CA THR A 144 35.79 6.07 4.93
C THR A 144 36.99 6.42 4.06
N ILE A 145 37.06 5.91 2.82
CA ILE A 145 38.16 6.28 1.91
C ILE A 145 38.12 7.77 1.58
N ARG A 146 36.93 8.28 1.26
CA ARG A 146 36.74 9.69 0.93
C ARG A 146 37.18 10.59 2.08
N ASP A 147 36.80 10.25 3.32
CA ASP A 147 37.17 10.98 4.53
C ASP A 147 38.68 10.94 4.80
N ILE A 148 39.42 9.88 4.43
CA ILE A 148 40.88 9.79 4.62
C ILE A 148 41.61 10.73 3.67
N PHE A 149 41.20 10.77 2.41
CA PHE A 149 41.93 11.47 1.34
C PHE A 149 41.46 12.92 1.10
N ASP A 150 40.26 13.30 1.54
CA ASP A 150 39.68 14.66 1.43
C ASP A 150 40.00 15.58 2.63
N THR A 151 41.07 15.30 3.38
CA THR A 151 41.48 16.11 4.56
C THR A 151 42.35 17.33 4.21
N GLY A 152 42.70 17.53 2.93
CA GLY A 152 43.60 18.59 2.47
C GLY A 152 45.01 18.08 2.17
N VAL A 153 46.05 18.87 2.49
CA VAL A 153 47.45 18.52 2.17
C VAL A 153 48.14 17.93 3.40
N GLY A 154 48.60 16.69 3.30
CA GLY A 154 49.18 15.93 4.41
C GLY A 154 49.47 14.47 4.04
N LEU A 155 49.66 13.63 5.06
CA LEU A 155 49.81 12.18 4.91
C LEU A 155 48.53 11.50 5.39
N SER A 156 48.07 10.52 4.61
CA SER A 156 46.97 9.65 4.98
C SER A 156 47.40 8.64 6.05
N THR A 157 46.43 7.95 6.65
CA THR A 157 46.68 6.83 7.56
C THR A 157 47.12 5.56 6.83
N TRP A 158 47.13 5.55 5.49
CA TRP A 158 47.47 4.38 4.69
C TRP A 158 48.97 4.28 4.50
N SER A 159 49.55 3.20 5.02
CA SER A 159 50.96 2.87 4.87
C SER A 159 51.14 1.80 3.81
N ILE A 160 52.10 2.04 2.92
CA ILE A 160 52.59 1.05 1.97
C ILE A 160 53.96 0.59 2.42
N GLN A 161 54.13 -0.72 2.51
CA GLN A 161 55.39 -1.36 2.82
C GLN A 161 55.80 -2.26 1.67
N TYR A 162 56.99 -2.06 1.14
CA TYR A 162 57.63 -3.02 0.26
C TYR A 162 58.50 -3.96 1.09
N VAL A 163 58.59 -5.21 0.67
CA VAL A 163 59.57 -6.19 1.11
C VAL A 163 60.27 -6.65 -0.16
N ALA A 164 61.49 -6.17 -0.38
CA ALA A 164 62.26 -6.45 -1.59
C ALA A 164 63.60 -7.08 -1.23
N THR A 165 64.06 -8.05 -2.02
CA THR A 165 65.31 -8.77 -1.80
C THR A 165 66.34 -8.43 -2.86
N THR A 166 67.59 -8.31 -2.46
CA THR A 166 68.74 -8.08 -3.36
C THR A 166 69.91 -8.93 -2.90
N LEU A 167 70.81 -9.29 -3.82
CA LEU A 167 72.00 -10.06 -3.44
C LEU A 167 72.93 -9.25 -2.53
N SER A 168 73.37 -9.91 -1.46
CA SER A 168 74.44 -9.50 -0.55
C SER A 168 75.30 -10.72 -0.20
N GLN A 169 76.37 -10.50 0.55
CA GLN A 169 77.17 -11.56 1.16
C GLN A 169 77.08 -11.46 2.69
N LEU A 170 76.96 -12.59 3.37
CA LEU A 170 77.07 -12.61 4.83
C LEU A 170 78.49 -12.21 5.23
N PRO A 171 78.65 -11.30 6.20
CA PRO A 171 79.96 -11.01 6.78
C PRO A 171 80.43 -12.23 7.58
N ALA A 172 81.50 -12.08 8.39
CA ALA A 172 82.04 -13.13 9.25
C ALA A 172 81.07 -13.58 10.36
N VAL A 173 79.95 -14.19 9.98
CA VAL A 173 78.84 -14.68 10.79
C VAL A 173 78.27 -15.94 10.17
N LYS A 174 78.03 -16.95 11.01
CA LYS A 174 77.29 -18.15 10.67
C LYS A 174 75.87 -18.02 11.22
N ALA A 175 74.87 -18.11 10.35
CA ALA A 175 73.46 -17.99 10.72
C ALA A 175 72.77 -19.35 10.61
N THR A 176 72.19 -19.82 11.71
CA THR A 176 71.36 -21.03 11.74
C THR A 176 69.91 -20.66 11.99
N VAL A 177 69.03 -21.03 11.07
CA VAL A 177 67.59 -20.81 11.17
C VAL A 177 66.88 -22.15 11.33
N THR A 178 65.97 -22.23 12.28
CA THR A 178 65.27 -23.47 12.64
C THR A 178 63.77 -23.21 12.76
N TYR A 179 62.97 -24.03 12.09
CA TYR A 179 61.52 -24.10 12.25
C TYR A 179 61.13 -25.38 12.98
N ASP A 180 60.35 -25.24 14.05
CA ASP A 180 59.81 -26.37 14.82
C ASP A 180 58.28 -26.41 14.73
N CYS A 181 57.77 -27.39 13.98
CA CYS A 181 56.33 -27.56 13.79
C CYS A 181 55.61 -28.11 15.02
N ALA A 182 56.31 -28.72 15.99
CA ALA A 182 55.69 -29.24 17.21
C ALA A 182 55.26 -28.12 18.18
N ILE A 183 55.85 -26.94 18.05
CA ILE A 183 55.59 -25.75 18.87
C ILE A 183 54.68 -24.77 18.11
N ALA A 184 54.51 -24.93 16.80
CA ALA A 184 53.58 -24.13 16.01
C ALA A 184 52.13 -24.42 16.46
N ALA A 185 51.48 -23.43 17.09
CA ALA A 185 50.11 -23.59 17.53
C ALA A 185 49.16 -23.65 16.32
N SER A 186 48.27 -24.65 16.30
CA SER A 186 47.27 -24.83 15.24
C SER A 186 46.15 -23.78 15.37
N TYR A 187 46.36 -22.58 14.85
CA TYR A 187 45.31 -21.57 14.73
C TYR A 187 44.82 -21.49 13.28
N GLN A 188 43.49 -21.56 13.14
CA GLN A 188 42.77 -21.64 11.87
C GLN A 188 43.14 -20.46 10.96
N LYS A 189 43.55 -20.81 9.74
CA LYS A 189 44.15 -19.90 8.78
C LYS A 189 43.05 -19.35 7.88
N THR A 190 42.86 -18.03 7.83
CA THR A 190 42.03 -17.41 6.79
C THR A 190 42.79 -17.44 5.47
N VAL A 191 42.47 -18.40 4.62
CA VAL A 191 42.91 -18.39 3.22
C VAL A 191 42.12 -17.30 2.51
N GLN A 192 42.76 -16.16 2.22
CA GLN A 192 42.15 -15.15 1.35
C GLN A 192 42.41 -15.55 -0.10
N ILE A 193 41.31 -15.77 -0.83
CA ILE A 193 41.30 -15.99 -2.27
C ILE A 193 40.85 -14.68 -2.89
N ASP A 194 41.78 -13.95 -3.49
CA ASP A 194 41.45 -12.77 -4.25
C ASP A 194 40.89 -13.20 -5.60
N ARG A 195 39.67 -12.77 -5.90
CA ARG A 195 39.03 -12.95 -7.20
C ARG A 195 38.89 -11.60 -7.87
N ASN A 196 39.19 -11.53 -9.17
CA ASN A 196 38.87 -10.34 -9.94
C ASN A 196 37.35 -10.18 -10.11
N VAL A 197 36.94 -9.04 -10.69
CA VAL A 197 35.55 -8.70 -11.06
C VAL A 197 34.88 -9.73 -11.99
N TRP A 198 35.63 -10.64 -12.60
CA TRP A 198 35.14 -11.72 -13.47
C TRP A 198 35.16 -13.10 -12.79
N GLY A 199 35.40 -13.17 -11.47
CA GLY A 199 35.41 -14.41 -10.71
C GLY A 199 36.65 -15.28 -10.91
N SER A 200 37.68 -14.80 -11.62
CA SER A 200 38.95 -15.52 -11.77
C SER A 200 39.81 -15.31 -10.54
N GLU A 201 40.35 -16.39 -9.96
CA GLU A 201 41.30 -16.32 -8.86
C GLU A 201 42.59 -15.63 -9.32
N THR A 202 42.88 -14.48 -8.72
CA THR A 202 44.05 -13.64 -9.02
C THR A 202 45.16 -13.76 -7.98
N GLY A 203 44.89 -14.38 -6.83
CA GLY A 203 45.90 -14.61 -5.78
C GLY A 203 45.35 -15.45 -4.64
N ARG A 204 46.21 -16.29 -4.04
CA ARG A 204 45.92 -17.10 -2.86
C ARG A 204 47.08 -16.94 -1.89
N ARG A 205 46.86 -16.36 -0.70
CA ARG A 205 47.94 -16.21 0.29
C ARG A 205 47.50 -16.34 1.74
N THR A 206 48.53 -16.56 2.56
CA THR A 206 48.49 -16.79 3.98
C THR A 206 49.42 -15.80 4.66
N THR A 207 48.96 -15.11 5.70
CA THR A 207 49.83 -14.31 6.56
C THR A 207 50.48 -15.22 7.60
N ILE A 208 51.77 -15.54 7.48
CA ILE A 208 52.51 -16.43 8.42
C ILE A 208 53.39 -15.63 9.41
N ARG A 209 53.81 -14.42 9.03
CA ARG A 209 54.79 -13.56 9.70
C ARG A 209 54.48 -13.25 11.18
N GLU A 210 53.25 -12.83 11.48
CA GLU A 210 52.86 -12.47 12.84
C GLU A 210 52.72 -13.68 13.78
N TYR A 211 52.57 -14.89 13.23
CA TYR A 211 52.24 -16.09 13.98
C TYR A 211 53.48 -16.85 14.46
N MET A 212 54.58 -16.85 13.70
CA MET A 212 55.84 -17.53 14.10
C MET A 212 56.52 -16.88 15.30
N GLN A 213 56.48 -15.54 15.39
CA GLN A 213 57.02 -14.79 16.53
C GLN A 213 56.20 -15.01 17.81
N LYS A 214 54.87 -15.13 17.69
CA LYS A 214 53.98 -15.35 18.84
C LYS A 214 54.04 -16.78 19.39
N SER A 215 54.33 -17.77 18.54
CA SER A 215 54.40 -19.19 18.96
C SER A 215 55.80 -19.70 19.31
N ASP A 216 56.85 -18.87 19.21
CA ASP A 216 58.26 -19.29 19.41
C ASP A 216 58.67 -20.52 18.55
N SER A 217 58.01 -20.69 17.39
CA SER A 217 58.22 -21.83 16.48
C SER A 217 59.38 -21.59 15.50
N GLY A 218 59.86 -20.35 15.41
CA GLY A 218 61.04 -19.98 14.63
C GLY A 218 62.19 -19.54 15.53
N LYS A 219 63.37 -20.14 15.35
CA LYS A 219 64.59 -19.82 16.10
C LYS A 219 65.72 -19.40 15.17
N VAL A 220 66.42 -18.34 15.54
CA VAL A 220 67.61 -17.83 14.84
C VAL A 220 68.79 -17.85 15.80
N LYS A 221 69.87 -18.50 15.40
CA LYS A 221 71.16 -18.49 16.11
C LYS A 221 72.22 -17.85 15.21
N LEU A 222 72.88 -16.81 15.72
CA LEU A 222 73.96 -16.11 15.02
C LEU A 222 75.29 -16.30 15.76
N ASP A 223 76.23 -16.99 15.13
CA ASP A 223 77.58 -17.19 15.64
C ASP A 223 78.54 -16.24 14.90
N TRP A 224 79.00 -15.18 15.57
CA TRP A 224 79.83 -14.14 14.96
C TRP A 224 81.33 -14.39 15.17
N SER A 225 82.13 -14.25 14.11
CA SER A 225 83.60 -14.30 14.15
C SER A 225 84.23 -12.93 14.50
N VAL A 226 83.43 -11.86 14.51
CA VAL A 226 83.82 -10.47 14.86
C VAL A 226 82.79 -9.82 15.79
N GLN A 227 83.09 -8.68 16.41
CA GLN A 227 82.14 -7.93 17.24
C GLN A 227 81.42 -6.83 16.41
N PRO A 228 80.22 -7.09 15.85
CA PRO A 228 79.43 -6.06 15.15
C PRO A 228 78.75 -5.09 16.12
N SER A 229 78.22 -3.98 15.59
CA SER A 229 77.31 -3.09 16.32
C SER A 229 75.97 -3.78 16.62
N ASP A 230 75.30 -3.39 17.70
CA ASP A 230 74.00 -3.96 18.09
C ASP A 230 72.93 -3.77 17.01
N GLU A 231 72.93 -2.61 16.34
CA GLU A 231 72.05 -2.34 15.20
C GLU A 231 72.30 -3.31 14.02
N PHE A 232 73.55 -3.67 13.76
CA PHE A 232 73.86 -4.63 12.71
C PHE A 232 73.52 -6.06 13.12
N ARG A 233 73.71 -6.43 14.39
CA ARG A 233 73.25 -7.72 14.94
C ARG A 233 71.75 -7.90 14.76
N GLN A 234 70.98 -6.87 15.11
CA GLN A 234 69.52 -6.90 14.96
C GLN A 234 69.10 -7.04 13.50
N ARG A 235 69.71 -6.27 12.58
CA ARG A 235 69.39 -6.37 11.14
C ARG A 235 69.68 -7.75 10.55
N VAL A 236 70.80 -8.38 10.92
CA VAL A 236 71.11 -9.76 10.47
C VAL A 236 70.17 -10.78 11.12
N HIS A 237 69.77 -10.58 12.37
CA HIS A 237 68.76 -11.41 13.02
C HIS A 237 67.40 -11.31 12.31
N ASP A 238 66.94 -10.08 12.04
CA ASP A 238 65.66 -9.82 11.36
C ASP A 238 65.66 -10.37 9.92
N TRP A 239 66.80 -10.26 9.21
CA TRP A 239 67.00 -10.91 7.93
C TRP A 239 66.84 -12.42 8.04
N ALA A 240 67.61 -13.07 8.93
CA ALA A 240 67.59 -14.52 9.10
C ALA A 240 66.19 -15.02 9.48
N PHE A 241 65.47 -14.26 10.30
CA PHE A 241 64.08 -14.56 10.66
C PHE A 241 63.14 -14.41 9.45
N THR A 242 63.27 -13.34 8.66
CA THR A 242 62.47 -13.16 7.43
C THR A 242 62.76 -14.26 6.40
N THR A 243 64.01 -14.69 6.28
CA THR A 243 64.40 -15.82 5.43
C THR A 243 63.76 -17.12 5.92
N LEU A 244 63.70 -17.35 7.23
CA LEU A 244 63.00 -18.49 7.81
C LEU A 244 61.50 -18.47 7.46
N GLU A 245 60.84 -17.32 7.57
CA GLU A 245 59.44 -17.15 7.18
C GLU A 245 59.21 -17.49 5.71
N GLY A 246 60.10 -17.03 4.81
CA GLY A 246 60.05 -17.37 3.39
C GLY A 246 60.19 -18.87 3.12
N LEU A 247 61.06 -19.56 3.85
CA LEU A 247 61.22 -21.02 3.75
C LEU A 247 59.98 -21.76 4.23
N VAL A 248 59.36 -21.30 5.32
CA VAL A 248 58.09 -21.87 5.83
C VAL A 248 56.96 -21.64 4.83
N GLN A 249 56.85 -20.45 4.24
CA GLN A 249 55.83 -20.14 3.22
C GLN A 249 56.01 -21.01 1.97
N ALA A 250 57.24 -21.16 1.46
CA ALA A 250 57.52 -22.01 0.31
C ALA A 250 57.17 -23.49 0.59
N ALA A 251 57.43 -23.98 1.81
CA ALA A 251 57.03 -25.31 2.24
C ALA A 251 55.50 -25.43 2.36
N ALA A 252 54.81 -24.40 2.87
CA ALA A 252 53.36 -24.35 2.94
C ALA A 252 52.72 -24.40 1.54
N ASP A 253 53.27 -23.65 0.59
CA ASP A 253 52.79 -23.61 -0.79
C ASP A 253 53.03 -24.94 -1.52
N ASP A 254 54.15 -25.62 -1.26
CA ASP A 254 54.41 -26.96 -1.82
C ASP A 254 53.40 -28.00 -1.29
N VAL A 255 53.11 -27.99 0.01
CA VAL A 255 52.10 -28.87 0.61
C VAL A 255 50.71 -28.53 0.10
N ALA A 256 50.33 -27.24 0.03
CA ALA A 256 49.05 -26.81 -0.52
C ALA A 256 48.87 -27.21 -1.99
N ARG A 257 49.94 -27.16 -2.80
CA ARG A 257 49.93 -27.63 -4.19
C ARG A 257 49.69 -29.14 -4.30
N ARG A 258 50.24 -29.92 -3.36
CA ARG A 258 50.03 -31.38 -3.28
C ARG A 258 48.62 -31.77 -2.83
N LEU A 259 47.96 -30.92 -2.04
CA LEU A 259 46.61 -31.17 -1.50
C LEU A 259 45.47 -30.84 -2.48
N GLY A 260 45.72 -30.00 -3.50
CA GLY A 260 44.72 -29.64 -4.52
C GLY A 260 43.75 -28.52 -4.09
N ALA A 261 42.98 -27.97 -5.05
CA ALA A 261 42.17 -26.76 -4.87
C ALA A 261 41.00 -26.92 -3.87
N SER A 262 40.48 -28.14 -3.67
CA SER A 262 39.31 -28.42 -2.84
C SER A 262 39.61 -28.66 -1.36
N ALA A 263 40.88 -28.88 -0.97
CA ALA A 263 41.32 -29.11 0.42
C ALA A 263 42.07 -27.89 0.99
N ALA A 264 41.94 -26.75 0.31
CA ALA A 264 42.66 -25.51 0.58
C ALA A 264 42.40 -24.91 1.96
N ASP A 265 41.15 -25.04 2.41
CA ASP A 265 40.63 -24.48 3.65
C ASP A 265 41.00 -25.34 4.88
N ASP A 266 41.45 -26.58 4.66
CA ASP A 266 41.82 -27.55 5.70
C ASP A 266 43.34 -27.64 5.96
N PHE A 267 44.15 -26.77 5.34
CA PHE A 267 45.60 -26.80 5.50
C PHE A 267 46.03 -26.41 6.93
N SER A 268 46.72 -27.32 7.61
CA SER A 268 47.36 -27.08 8.92
C SER A 268 48.85 -26.79 8.76
N ILE A 269 49.36 -25.80 9.50
CA ILE A 269 50.79 -25.46 9.51
C ILE A 269 51.66 -26.59 10.09
N ASN A 270 51.05 -27.52 10.85
CA ASN A 270 51.71 -28.72 11.39
C ASN A 270 52.00 -29.77 10.30
N SER A 271 51.44 -29.60 9.09
CA SER A 271 51.75 -30.42 7.93
C SER A 271 53.12 -30.08 7.32
N ILE A 272 53.73 -28.97 7.71
CA ILE A 272 55.11 -28.62 7.38
C ILE A 272 56.01 -29.32 8.42
N GLY A 273 56.89 -30.22 7.99
CA GLY A 273 57.86 -30.85 8.91
C GLY A 273 58.87 -29.83 9.48
N SER A 274 59.35 -30.03 10.70
CA SER A 274 60.44 -29.22 11.27
C SER A 274 61.70 -29.30 10.39
N PHE A 275 62.38 -28.19 10.21
CA PHE A 275 63.61 -28.13 9.40
C PHE A 275 64.61 -27.12 9.95
N GLN A 276 65.88 -27.32 9.59
CA GLN A 276 66.98 -26.44 9.95
C GLN A 276 67.80 -26.12 8.70
N ARG A 277 68.20 -24.85 8.55
CA ARG A 277 69.11 -24.40 7.51
C ARG A 277 70.26 -23.60 8.11
N VAL A 278 71.46 -23.87 7.62
CA VAL A 278 72.70 -23.21 8.05
C VAL A 278 73.23 -22.40 6.88
N TYR A 279 73.52 -21.14 7.11
CA TYR A 279 74.21 -20.24 6.21
C TYR A 279 75.62 -20.00 6.74
N GLU A 280 76.62 -20.28 5.92
CA GLU A 280 78.03 -20.16 6.30
C GLU A 280 78.56 -18.73 6.10
N GLU A 281 79.71 -18.45 6.72
CA GLU A 281 80.41 -17.19 6.52
C GLU A 281 80.75 -16.97 5.03
N ASN A 282 80.61 -15.73 4.56
CA ASN A 282 80.85 -15.34 3.17
C ASN A 282 79.89 -16.00 2.15
N GLU A 283 78.79 -16.61 2.58
CA GLU A 283 77.77 -17.11 1.66
C GLU A 283 76.98 -15.95 1.02
N VAL A 284 76.66 -16.08 -0.28
CA VAL A 284 75.78 -15.13 -0.98
C VAL A 284 74.35 -15.37 -0.56
N ILE A 285 73.66 -14.30 -0.15
CA ILE A 285 72.32 -14.34 0.41
C ILE A 285 71.40 -13.31 -0.25
N ASP A 286 70.10 -13.60 -0.22
CA ASP A 286 69.06 -12.64 -0.54
C ASP A 286 68.81 -11.74 0.67
N TRP A 287 69.31 -10.51 0.63
CA TRP A 287 69.15 -9.53 1.69
C TRP A 287 67.84 -8.75 1.55
N THR A 288 67.06 -8.70 2.63
CA THR A 288 65.75 -8.04 2.64
C THR A 288 65.87 -6.56 2.98
N ILE A 289 65.28 -5.71 2.14
CA ILE A 289 65.11 -4.28 2.34
C ILE A 289 63.60 -4.02 2.44
N MET A 290 63.17 -3.25 3.44
CA MET A 290 61.76 -2.96 3.69
C MET A 290 61.43 -1.45 3.55
N PRO A 291 61.38 -0.89 2.33
CA PRO A 291 60.91 0.47 2.13
C PRO A 291 59.48 0.65 2.66
N GLN A 292 59.22 1.73 3.39
CA GLN A 292 57.87 2.05 3.88
C GLN A 292 57.57 3.54 3.76
N GLY A 293 56.29 3.88 3.59
CA GLY A 293 55.84 5.26 3.48
C GLY A 293 54.32 5.38 3.50
N PHE A 294 53.83 6.54 3.96
CA PHE A 294 52.42 6.88 3.95
C PHE A 294 52.00 7.50 2.61
N LEU A 295 50.80 7.18 2.16
CA LEU A 295 50.23 7.83 0.97
C LEU A 295 49.87 9.28 1.27
N PRO A 296 50.02 10.21 0.31
CA PRO A 296 49.61 11.60 0.49
C PRO A 296 48.07 11.72 0.47
N THR A 297 47.54 12.74 1.16
CA THR A 297 46.16 13.22 0.96
C THR A 297 46.12 14.22 -0.19
N PHE A 298 44.93 14.54 -0.70
CA PHE A 298 44.78 15.37 -1.89
C PHE A 298 44.09 16.70 -1.57
N ASP A 299 44.53 17.77 -2.25
CA ASP A 299 43.75 19.00 -2.26
C ASP A 299 42.44 18.81 -3.04
N LYS A 300 41.49 19.72 -2.83
CA LYS A 300 40.14 19.64 -3.42
C LYS A 300 40.14 19.61 -4.96
N ASN A 301 41.07 20.32 -5.60
CA ASN A 301 41.11 20.40 -7.07
C ASN A 301 41.58 19.08 -7.66
N VAL A 302 42.61 18.47 -7.07
CA VAL A 302 43.07 17.13 -7.44
C VAL A 302 41.99 16.10 -7.11
N TRP A 303 41.47 16.12 -5.87
CA TRP A 303 40.48 15.15 -5.39
C TRP A 303 39.22 15.09 -6.28
N SER A 304 38.71 16.25 -6.73
CA SER A 304 37.54 16.31 -7.63
C SER A 304 37.73 15.60 -8.98
N ARG A 305 38.97 15.33 -9.38
CA ARG A 305 39.29 14.58 -10.62
C ARG A 305 39.51 13.09 -10.36
N LEU A 306 39.84 12.72 -9.12
CA LEU A 306 40.13 11.34 -8.71
C LEU A 306 38.89 10.63 -8.14
N ASP A 307 37.95 11.37 -7.54
CA ASP A 307 36.67 10.88 -7.02
C ASP A 307 35.57 10.99 -8.10
N LYS A 308 34.97 9.85 -8.47
CA LYS A 308 33.91 9.78 -9.48
C LYS A 308 32.74 8.95 -8.95
N THR A 309 31.53 9.39 -9.26
CA THR A 309 30.33 8.59 -9.05
C THR A 309 29.80 8.10 -10.41
N VAL A 310 29.62 6.79 -10.53
CA VAL A 310 29.00 6.14 -11.68
C VAL A 310 27.66 5.55 -11.22
N ASP A 311 26.58 5.90 -11.91
CA ASP A 311 25.25 5.37 -11.63
C ASP A 311 24.91 4.34 -12.70
N ASN A 312 24.76 3.09 -12.28
CA ASN A 312 24.49 1.92 -13.13
C ASN A 312 23.22 1.20 -12.69
N ARG A 313 22.34 1.87 -11.94
CA ARG A 313 21.04 1.32 -11.56
C ARG A 313 20.26 0.88 -12.79
N THR A 314 19.64 -0.28 -12.69
CA THR A 314 18.70 -0.84 -13.67
C THR A 314 17.27 -0.52 -13.27
N LEU A 315 16.33 -0.63 -14.21
CA LEU A 315 14.91 -0.70 -13.87
C LEU A 315 14.48 -2.16 -13.89
N ASP A 316 14.12 -2.67 -12.73
CA ASP A 316 13.62 -4.03 -12.54
C ASP A 316 12.18 -3.95 -12.01
N VAL A 317 11.23 -4.51 -12.76
CA VAL A 317 9.80 -4.51 -12.40
C VAL A 317 9.28 -5.94 -12.38
N ALA A 318 8.82 -6.37 -11.21
CA ALA A 318 8.11 -7.63 -11.05
C ALA A 318 6.62 -7.41 -11.34
N VAL A 319 6.16 -7.92 -12.47
CA VAL A 319 4.76 -7.88 -12.88
C VAL A 319 4.07 -9.16 -12.42
N THR A 320 3.00 -9.04 -11.63
CA THR A 320 2.21 -10.17 -11.14
C THR A 320 0.76 -10.05 -11.62
N MET A 321 0.27 -11.11 -12.27
CA MET A 321 -1.14 -11.31 -12.56
C MET A 321 -1.79 -12.04 -11.38
N SER A 322 -2.50 -11.30 -10.53
CA SER A 322 -3.23 -11.89 -9.40
C SER A 322 -4.71 -12.18 -9.70
N ALA A 323 -5.16 -11.84 -10.92
CA ALA A 323 -6.51 -12.13 -11.38
C ALA A 323 -6.69 -13.61 -11.78
N ASP A 324 -7.88 -14.15 -11.53
CA ASP A 324 -8.27 -15.47 -12.04
C ASP A 324 -8.88 -15.30 -13.44
N LEU A 325 -8.00 -15.37 -14.46
CA LEU A 325 -8.37 -15.16 -15.85
C LEU A 325 -9.42 -16.16 -16.34
N LYS A 326 -9.39 -17.40 -15.83
CA LYS A 326 -10.32 -18.45 -16.25
C LYS A 326 -11.73 -18.16 -15.74
N SER A 327 -11.85 -17.84 -14.45
CA SER A 327 -13.16 -17.51 -13.86
C SER A 327 -13.74 -16.21 -14.43
N ALA A 328 -12.87 -15.28 -14.84
CA ALA A 328 -13.24 -14.04 -15.50
C ALA A 328 -13.60 -14.16 -17.00
N GLY A 329 -13.53 -15.37 -17.59
CA GLY A 329 -13.77 -15.55 -19.03
C GLY A 329 -12.79 -14.76 -19.91
N ILE A 330 -11.55 -14.58 -19.44
CA ILE A 330 -10.49 -13.85 -20.13
C ILE A 330 -9.52 -14.87 -20.72
N LYS A 331 -9.38 -14.86 -22.04
CA LYS A 331 -8.47 -15.74 -22.76
C LYS A 331 -7.01 -15.34 -22.54
N LYS A 332 -6.72 -14.04 -22.59
CA LYS A 332 -5.36 -13.51 -22.53
C LYS A 332 -5.34 -12.06 -22.04
N VAL A 333 -4.36 -11.71 -21.21
CA VAL A 333 -4.03 -10.33 -20.87
C VAL A 333 -2.60 -10.04 -21.29
N THR A 334 -2.40 -9.07 -22.17
CA THR A 334 -1.05 -8.65 -22.59
C THR A 334 -0.68 -7.37 -21.87
N VAL A 335 0.30 -7.44 -20.97
CA VAL A 335 0.84 -6.26 -20.28
C VAL A 335 2.04 -5.75 -21.06
N THR A 336 2.09 -4.45 -21.31
CA THR A 336 3.19 -3.79 -22.01
C THR A 336 3.80 -2.73 -21.12
N ILE A 337 5.13 -2.73 -21.03
CA ILE A 337 5.92 -1.73 -20.31
C ILE A 337 6.79 -0.97 -21.33
N ASP A 338 6.67 0.35 -21.31
CA ASP A 338 7.45 1.30 -22.08
C ASP A 338 8.31 2.13 -21.13
N TYR A 339 9.62 2.05 -21.31
CA TYR A 339 10.60 2.73 -20.48
C TYR A 339 11.70 3.31 -21.37
N PRO A 340 12.10 4.57 -21.19
CA PRO A 340 13.11 5.22 -22.03
C PRO A 340 14.47 4.49 -22.11
N GLY A 341 14.79 3.63 -21.14
CA GLY A 341 15.99 2.79 -21.15
C GLY A 341 15.99 1.68 -22.22
N LYS A 342 14.84 1.43 -22.87
CA LYS A 342 14.70 0.52 -24.03
C LYS A 342 14.19 1.28 -25.25
N ALA A 343 14.68 0.89 -26.42
CA ALA A 343 14.28 1.51 -27.69
C ALA A 343 12.82 1.22 -28.07
N GLN A 344 12.26 0.11 -27.59
CA GLN A 344 10.89 -0.31 -27.83
C GLN A 344 10.26 -0.84 -26.55
N ALA A 345 8.95 -0.63 -26.42
CA ALA A 345 8.17 -1.21 -25.35
C ALA A 345 8.21 -2.75 -25.42
N GLU A 346 8.20 -3.39 -24.27
CA GLU A 346 8.19 -4.84 -24.15
C GLU A 346 6.85 -5.31 -23.62
N SER A 347 6.34 -6.41 -24.17
CA SER A 347 5.06 -6.97 -23.79
C SER A 347 5.22 -8.41 -23.33
N ASN A 348 4.47 -8.78 -22.29
CA ASN A 348 4.29 -10.16 -21.88
C ASN A 348 2.80 -10.52 -21.82
N ALA A 349 2.46 -11.70 -22.31
CA ALA A 349 1.09 -12.22 -22.30
C ALA A 349 0.89 -13.21 -21.15
N PHE A 350 -0.17 -12.99 -20.39
CA PHE A 350 -0.67 -13.87 -19.34
C PHE A 350 -1.94 -14.58 -19.83
N THR A 351 -1.99 -15.89 -19.65
CA THR A 351 -3.16 -16.74 -19.87
C THR A 351 -3.41 -17.55 -18.60
N ALA A 352 -4.56 -18.25 -18.53
CA ALA A 352 -4.87 -19.14 -17.42
C ALA A 352 -3.87 -20.32 -17.23
N THR A 353 -2.96 -20.55 -18.18
CA THR A 353 -2.02 -21.68 -18.19
C THR A 353 -0.54 -21.27 -18.14
N THR A 354 -0.22 -19.98 -18.28
CA THR A 354 1.16 -19.46 -18.17
C THR A 354 1.50 -19.07 -16.73
N ALA A 355 2.79 -18.85 -16.46
CA ALA A 355 3.21 -18.27 -15.19
C ALA A 355 2.52 -16.92 -14.93
N ASN A 356 2.08 -16.71 -13.69
CA ASN A 356 1.40 -15.49 -13.25
C ASN A 356 2.37 -14.34 -12.96
N THR A 357 3.67 -14.51 -13.25
CA THR A 357 4.70 -13.52 -12.99
C THR A 357 5.56 -13.28 -14.23
N TRP A 358 5.99 -12.03 -14.40
CA TRP A 358 6.96 -11.60 -15.41
C TRP A 358 7.94 -10.63 -14.79
N SER A 359 9.23 -10.89 -14.99
CA SER A 359 10.30 -9.97 -14.58
C SER A 359 10.73 -9.13 -15.78
N TYR A 360 10.36 -7.85 -15.75
CA TYR A 360 10.84 -6.88 -16.73
C TYR A 360 12.19 -6.31 -16.26
N HIS A 361 13.18 -6.36 -17.15
CA HIS A 361 14.54 -5.86 -16.89
C HIS A 361 14.94 -4.84 -17.95
N SER A 362 15.48 -3.70 -17.52
CA SER A 362 16.00 -2.67 -18.43
C SER A 362 17.21 -1.96 -17.86
N ASN A 363 18.10 -1.48 -18.73
CA ASN A 363 19.17 -0.57 -18.35
C ASN A 363 18.56 0.73 -17.80
N GLY A 364 19.19 1.35 -16.80
CA GLY A 364 18.71 2.61 -16.27
C GLY A 364 18.74 3.74 -17.28
N PHE A 365 17.70 4.57 -17.25
CA PHE A 365 17.66 5.84 -17.96
C PHE A 365 17.97 6.99 -17.01
N PHE A 366 18.76 7.93 -17.49
CA PHE A 366 19.19 9.10 -16.73
C PHE A 366 18.74 10.36 -17.45
N ASP A 367 18.10 11.27 -16.70
CA ASP A 367 17.68 12.56 -17.23
C ASP A 367 18.88 13.48 -17.52
N ALA A 368 18.62 14.68 -18.04
CA ALA A 368 19.66 15.68 -18.32
C ALA A 368 20.46 16.08 -17.06
N GLY A 369 19.89 15.90 -15.86
CA GLY A 369 20.53 16.12 -14.58
C GLY A 369 21.31 14.90 -14.05
N LYS A 370 21.48 13.86 -14.86
CA LYS A 370 22.08 12.56 -14.48
C LYS A 370 21.36 11.87 -13.33
N LYS A 371 20.05 12.13 -13.15
CA LYS A 371 19.24 11.44 -12.15
C LYS A 371 18.57 10.23 -12.79
N PHE A 372 18.63 9.11 -12.08
CA PHE A 372 17.93 7.89 -12.46
C PHE A 372 16.42 8.14 -12.52
N VAL A 373 15.81 7.83 -13.65
CA VAL A 373 14.36 7.93 -13.86
C VAL A 373 13.74 6.58 -13.55
N SER A 374 13.04 6.44 -12.43
CA SER A 374 12.35 5.19 -12.07
C SER A 374 10.95 5.06 -12.66
N GLU A 375 10.38 6.14 -13.21
CA GLU A 375 9.06 6.14 -13.82
C GLU A 375 9.06 5.41 -15.17
N TYR A 376 8.13 4.47 -15.32
CA TYR A 376 7.81 3.81 -16.59
C TYR A 376 6.32 3.96 -16.89
N THR A 377 5.97 3.81 -18.17
CA THR A 377 4.59 3.78 -18.62
C THR A 377 4.19 2.34 -18.88
N TYR A 378 3.01 1.93 -18.44
CA TYR A 378 2.47 0.61 -18.74
C TYR A 378 1.02 0.68 -19.19
N TRP A 379 0.59 -0.32 -19.95
CA TRP A 379 -0.82 -0.54 -20.29
C TRP A 379 -1.05 -2.04 -20.45
N TYR A 380 -2.31 -2.45 -20.44
CA TYR A 380 -2.68 -3.83 -20.67
C TYR A 380 -3.84 -3.95 -21.64
N GLN A 381 -3.81 -5.03 -22.42
CA GLN A 381 -4.86 -5.40 -23.35
C GLN A 381 -5.51 -6.70 -22.88
N VAL A 382 -6.82 -6.66 -22.69
CA VAL A 382 -7.65 -7.80 -22.28
C VAL A 382 -8.32 -8.38 -23.51
N GLU A 383 -8.05 -9.65 -23.81
CA GLU A 383 -8.74 -10.43 -24.82
C GLU A 383 -9.71 -11.40 -24.12
N PRO A 384 -11.03 -11.14 -24.17
CA PRO A 384 -12.02 -12.04 -23.59
C PRO A 384 -12.17 -13.32 -24.43
N GLU A 385 -12.82 -14.35 -23.86
CA GLU A 385 -13.20 -15.56 -24.62
C GLU A 385 -14.23 -15.26 -25.71
N SER A 386 -15.08 -14.27 -25.49
CA SER A 386 -16.08 -13.77 -26.44
C SER A 386 -16.28 -12.27 -26.30
N GLY A 387 -16.44 -11.55 -27.42
CA GLY A 387 -16.62 -10.10 -27.44
C GLY A 387 -15.37 -9.35 -27.88
N ASP A 388 -15.43 -8.02 -27.78
CA ASP A 388 -14.34 -7.13 -28.21
C ASP A 388 -13.23 -7.05 -27.16
N ALA A 389 -11.98 -6.96 -27.62
CA ALA A 389 -10.84 -6.74 -26.74
C ALA A 389 -10.86 -5.32 -26.15
N PHE A 390 -10.43 -5.20 -24.89
CA PHE A 390 -10.25 -3.91 -24.23
C PHE A 390 -8.76 -3.57 -24.13
N THR A 391 -8.42 -2.28 -24.24
CA THR A 391 -7.08 -1.77 -23.96
C THR A 391 -7.18 -0.66 -22.93
N SER A 392 -6.41 -0.79 -21.84
CA SER A 392 -6.34 0.23 -20.79
C SER A 392 -5.74 1.53 -21.33
N PRO A 393 -6.01 2.68 -20.69
CA PRO A 393 -5.19 3.87 -20.90
C PRO A 393 -3.73 3.58 -20.50
N LYS A 394 -2.83 4.43 -20.98
CA LYS A 394 -1.42 4.42 -20.55
C LYS A 394 -1.32 4.96 -19.12
N LEU A 395 -0.83 4.13 -18.22
CA LEU A 395 -0.66 4.42 -16.80
C LEU A 395 0.83 4.63 -16.50
N LYS A 396 1.13 5.49 -15.53
CA LYS A 396 2.50 5.73 -15.06
C LYS A 396 2.71 5.11 -13.70
N SER A 397 3.87 4.52 -13.48
CA SER A 397 4.27 3.93 -12.20
C SER A 397 5.77 4.08 -12.00
N SER A 398 6.19 4.20 -10.74
CA SER A 398 7.58 4.10 -10.31
C SER A 398 7.83 2.89 -9.40
N SER A 399 6.83 2.00 -9.26
CA SER A 399 6.90 0.83 -8.39
C SER A 399 7.70 -0.28 -9.05
N ASN A 400 8.57 -0.95 -8.29
CA ASN A 400 9.24 -2.17 -8.72
C ASN A 400 8.32 -3.42 -8.67
N GLN A 401 7.09 -3.26 -8.16
CA GLN A 401 6.05 -4.28 -8.17
C GLN A 401 4.81 -3.74 -8.87
N LEU A 402 4.44 -4.37 -9.99
CA LEU A 402 3.23 -4.06 -10.73
C LEU A 402 2.26 -5.24 -10.58
N GLN A 403 1.09 -5.00 -10.00
CA GLN A 403 0.06 -6.02 -9.85
C GLN A 403 -1.14 -5.69 -10.75
N ILE A 404 -1.57 -6.66 -11.55
CA ILE A 404 -2.84 -6.61 -12.28
C ILE A 404 -3.81 -7.56 -11.59
N SER A 405 -4.88 -7.00 -11.03
CA SER A 405 -5.87 -7.69 -10.20
C SER A 405 -7.22 -7.86 -10.90
N ASN A 406 -8.14 -8.61 -10.30
CA ASN A 406 -9.50 -8.77 -10.83
C ASN A 406 -10.25 -7.43 -10.99
N THR A 407 -9.99 -6.46 -10.11
CA THR A 407 -10.56 -5.11 -10.15
C THR A 407 -10.08 -4.35 -11.38
N ASP A 408 -8.79 -4.45 -11.72
CA ASP A 408 -8.21 -3.82 -12.92
C ASP A 408 -8.80 -4.40 -14.22
N LEU A 409 -9.22 -5.66 -14.16
CA LEU A 409 -9.87 -6.37 -15.26
C LEU A 409 -11.40 -6.25 -15.25
N GLY A 410 -11.99 -5.52 -14.30
CA GLY A 410 -13.44 -5.34 -14.25
C GLY A 410 -14.22 -6.63 -14.02
N TYR A 411 -13.61 -7.61 -13.36
CA TYR A 411 -14.22 -8.86 -12.95
C TYR A 411 -14.57 -8.80 -11.47
N GLN A 412 -15.87 -8.79 -11.16
CA GLN A 412 -16.34 -8.93 -9.79
C GLN A 412 -17.24 -10.16 -9.66
N GLN A 413 -17.06 -10.90 -8.57
CA GLN A 413 -17.88 -12.05 -8.22
C GLN A 413 -18.43 -11.89 -6.81
N ALA A 414 -19.71 -12.18 -6.66
CA ALA A 414 -20.38 -12.27 -5.37
C ALA A 414 -21.15 -13.59 -5.29
N GLU A 415 -21.07 -14.25 -4.15
CA GLU A 415 -21.87 -15.43 -3.86
C GLU A 415 -22.79 -15.11 -2.67
N PHE A 416 -24.07 -15.44 -2.78
CA PHE A 416 -25.03 -15.25 -1.72
C PHE A 416 -25.59 -16.57 -1.25
N ILE A 417 -25.74 -16.73 0.07
CA ILE A 417 -26.44 -17.85 0.69
C ILE A 417 -27.54 -17.31 1.61
N CYS A 418 -28.73 -17.91 1.57
CA CYS A 418 -29.79 -17.61 2.54
C CYS A 418 -29.61 -18.46 3.81
N SER A 419 -29.83 -17.86 4.99
CA SER A 419 -29.74 -18.55 6.28
C SER A 419 -30.83 -18.06 7.24
N ASN A 420 -31.44 -18.99 7.99
CA ASN A 420 -32.50 -18.71 8.96
C ASN A 420 -33.72 -17.98 8.37
N ILE A 421 -34.05 -18.23 7.11
CA ILE A 421 -35.27 -17.73 6.47
C ILE A 421 -36.33 -18.84 6.52
N ALA A 422 -37.54 -18.50 6.98
CA ALA A 422 -38.64 -19.45 7.03
C ALA A 422 -39.25 -19.65 5.63
N PHE A 423 -38.65 -20.50 4.80
CA PHE A 423 -39.15 -20.77 3.44
C PHE A 423 -40.32 -21.78 3.45
N ALA A 424 -41.36 -21.49 2.67
CA ALA A 424 -42.52 -22.36 2.46
C ALA A 424 -42.14 -23.69 1.77
N SER A 425 -41.07 -23.68 0.97
CA SER A 425 -40.52 -24.88 0.33
C SER A 425 -39.93 -25.87 1.34
N GLU A 426 -39.45 -25.39 2.50
CA GLU A 426 -38.85 -26.20 3.56
C GLU A 426 -39.89 -26.63 4.61
N ASN A 427 -40.89 -25.79 4.87
CA ASN A 427 -42.05 -26.12 5.69
C ASN A 427 -43.28 -25.34 5.19
N PRO A 428 -44.37 -26.01 4.75
CA PRO A 428 -45.56 -25.35 4.21
C PRO A 428 -46.28 -24.38 5.16
N LYS A 429 -45.98 -24.44 6.47
CA LYS A 429 -46.51 -23.47 7.46
C LYS A 429 -45.78 -22.13 7.45
N ASN A 430 -44.65 -22.04 6.77
CA ASN A 430 -43.86 -20.82 6.69
C ASN A 430 -44.42 -19.86 5.64
N GLU A 431 -44.08 -18.59 5.76
CA GLU A 431 -44.74 -17.51 5.01
C GLU A 431 -43.91 -17.00 3.82
N VAL A 432 -42.61 -17.29 3.73
CA VAL A 432 -41.75 -16.83 2.62
C VAL A 432 -41.77 -17.84 1.47
N ASP A 433 -42.31 -17.47 0.31
CA ASP A 433 -42.27 -18.32 -0.89
C ASP A 433 -40.85 -18.35 -1.48
N PHE A 434 -40.26 -17.17 -1.71
CA PHE A 434 -38.88 -17.05 -2.19
C PHE A 434 -38.23 -15.71 -1.88
N VAL A 435 -36.91 -15.65 -2.04
CA VAL A 435 -36.10 -14.43 -1.95
C VAL A 435 -35.54 -14.10 -3.33
N LEU A 436 -35.66 -12.85 -3.76
CA LEU A 436 -34.96 -12.29 -4.91
C LEU A 436 -33.76 -11.50 -4.43
N ILE A 437 -32.63 -11.69 -5.12
CA ILE A 437 -31.42 -10.90 -4.93
C ILE A 437 -31.17 -10.16 -6.23
N ASP A 438 -31.31 -8.84 -6.19
CA ASP A 438 -31.01 -7.94 -7.29
C ASP A 438 -29.57 -7.46 -7.14
N PHE A 439 -28.66 -7.97 -7.97
CA PHE A 439 -27.27 -7.56 -8.02
C PHE A 439 -27.08 -6.49 -9.08
N THR A 440 -26.65 -5.31 -8.64
CA THR A 440 -26.47 -4.14 -9.50
C THR A 440 -24.99 -3.75 -9.54
N TYR A 441 -24.45 -3.62 -10.75
CA TYR A 441 -23.05 -3.25 -10.97
C TYR A 441 -22.94 -2.15 -12.03
N LEU A 442 -22.07 -1.18 -11.74
CA LEU A 442 -21.75 -0.08 -12.64
C LEU A 442 -20.25 -0.16 -13.01
N PRO A 443 -19.90 -0.56 -14.25
CA PRO A 443 -18.50 -0.74 -14.65
C PRO A 443 -17.63 0.51 -14.51
N THR A 444 -18.20 1.65 -14.88
CA THR A 444 -17.55 2.96 -14.90
C THR A 444 -18.57 4.00 -14.44
N THR A 445 -18.11 5.14 -13.91
CA THR A 445 -18.99 6.17 -13.33
C THR A 445 -20.08 6.67 -14.29
N ASP A 446 -19.82 6.60 -15.61
CA ASP A 446 -20.74 6.99 -16.68
C ASP A 446 -21.25 5.78 -17.50
N GLY A 447 -21.04 4.57 -16.98
CA GLY A 447 -21.32 3.31 -17.67
C GLY A 447 -22.79 2.90 -17.65
N LYS A 448 -23.12 1.87 -18.43
CA LYS A 448 -24.43 1.23 -18.37
C LYS A 448 -24.58 0.49 -17.04
N LEU A 449 -25.71 0.69 -16.35
CA LEU A 449 -26.08 -0.09 -15.17
C LEU A 449 -26.40 -1.53 -15.59
N TYR A 450 -25.74 -2.50 -14.96
CA TYR A 450 -26.06 -3.91 -15.09
C TYR A 450 -26.85 -4.37 -13.88
N VAL A 451 -27.97 -5.05 -14.12
CA VAL A 451 -28.81 -5.65 -13.09
C VAL A 451 -28.98 -7.12 -13.44
N ASP A 452 -28.58 -8.02 -12.54
CA ASP A 452 -28.88 -9.46 -12.59
C ASP A 452 -29.75 -9.80 -11.37
N GLN A 453 -30.78 -10.61 -11.57
CA GLN A 453 -31.71 -10.99 -10.51
C GLN A 453 -31.70 -12.52 -10.38
N ARG A 454 -31.55 -13.01 -9.16
CA ARG A 454 -31.62 -14.45 -8.86
C ARG A 454 -32.67 -14.74 -7.80
N LYS A 455 -33.41 -15.83 -8.00
CA LYS A 455 -34.39 -16.37 -7.07
C LYS A 455 -33.74 -17.46 -6.22
N VAL A 456 -33.95 -17.40 -4.91
CA VAL A 456 -33.55 -18.40 -3.91
C VAL A 456 -34.81 -18.89 -3.20
N ILE A 457 -34.99 -20.22 -3.12
CA ILE A 457 -36.23 -20.81 -2.57
C ILE A 457 -36.02 -21.56 -1.25
N LYS A 458 -34.78 -21.76 -0.81
CA LYS A 458 -34.44 -22.52 0.40
C LYS A 458 -33.14 -22.01 1.02
N ASN A 459 -32.89 -22.37 2.28
CA ASN A 459 -31.64 -22.01 2.95
C ASN A 459 -30.45 -22.82 2.40
N SER A 460 -29.25 -22.30 2.58
CA SER A 460 -27.98 -22.92 2.14
C SER A 460 -27.83 -23.15 0.63
N GLU A 461 -28.74 -22.63 -0.19
CA GLU A 461 -28.59 -22.57 -1.63
C GLU A 461 -27.69 -21.38 -2.01
N ALA A 462 -26.54 -21.66 -2.62
CA ALA A 462 -25.60 -20.65 -3.08
C ALA A 462 -25.96 -20.16 -4.48
N VAL A 463 -26.15 -18.84 -4.61
CA VAL A 463 -26.34 -18.18 -5.90
C VAL A 463 -25.16 -17.26 -6.18
N GLN A 464 -24.57 -17.41 -7.36
CA GLN A 464 -23.39 -16.65 -7.79
C GLN A 464 -23.77 -15.59 -8.82
N PHE A 465 -23.27 -14.39 -8.59
CA PHE A 465 -23.31 -13.27 -9.52
C PHE A 465 -21.90 -13.00 -10.03
N ARG A 466 -21.80 -12.72 -11.33
CA ARG A 466 -20.53 -12.39 -12.00
C ARG A 466 -20.74 -11.18 -12.88
N SER A 467 -19.88 -10.17 -12.73
CA SER A 467 -19.82 -9.04 -13.63
C SER A 467 -18.61 -9.17 -14.54
N HIS A 468 -18.80 -8.83 -15.81
CA HIS A 468 -17.75 -8.81 -16.82
C HIS A 468 -17.84 -7.49 -17.57
N SER A 469 -16.92 -6.58 -17.24
CA SER A 469 -16.78 -5.32 -17.99
C SER A 469 -15.48 -5.23 -18.77
N TYR A 470 -14.48 -6.03 -18.40
CA TYR A 470 -13.12 -6.00 -18.96
C TYR A 470 -12.43 -4.63 -18.80
N GLN A 471 -13.03 -3.71 -18.04
CA GLN A 471 -12.59 -2.35 -17.77
C GLN A 471 -12.37 -2.17 -16.25
N PRO A 472 -11.43 -1.34 -15.79
CA PRO A 472 -11.20 -1.15 -14.36
C PRO A 472 -12.48 -0.79 -13.61
N SER A 473 -12.86 -1.60 -12.62
CA SER A 473 -14.07 -1.33 -11.83
C SER A 473 -13.77 -0.27 -10.77
N GLY A 474 -14.21 0.97 -10.98
CA GLY A 474 -14.07 2.06 -10.02
C GLY A 474 -15.19 2.17 -8.99
N ALA A 475 -16.29 1.42 -9.17
CA ALA A 475 -17.50 1.51 -8.36
C ALA A 475 -17.80 0.20 -7.62
N ALA A 476 -18.37 0.33 -6.42
CA ALA A 476 -18.95 -0.78 -5.66
C ALA A 476 -20.13 -1.38 -6.42
N TYR A 477 -20.37 -2.69 -6.25
CA TYR A 477 -21.67 -3.25 -6.59
C TYR A 477 -22.64 -3.01 -5.43
N THR A 478 -23.92 -2.88 -5.77
CA THR A 478 -25.01 -2.83 -4.80
C THR A 478 -25.87 -4.08 -4.94
N TYR A 479 -26.45 -4.55 -3.85
CA TYR A 479 -27.47 -5.58 -3.92
C TYR A 479 -28.69 -5.24 -3.08
N THR A 480 -29.86 -5.60 -3.60
CA THR A 480 -31.15 -5.47 -2.91
C THR A 480 -31.72 -6.86 -2.68
N VAL A 481 -32.27 -7.09 -1.50
CA VAL A 481 -32.90 -8.37 -1.14
C VAL A 481 -34.39 -8.14 -0.98
N THR A 482 -35.18 -8.92 -1.71
CA THR A 482 -36.64 -8.84 -1.72
C THR A 482 -37.22 -10.18 -1.31
N TYR A 483 -38.03 -10.21 -0.26
CA TYR A 483 -38.73 -11.40 0.21
C TYR A 483 -40.15 -11.38 -0.38
N VAL A 484 -40.55 -12.47 -1.01
CA VAL A 484 -41.90 -12.64 -1.57
C VAL A 484 -42.63 -13.66 -0.71
N LEU A 485 -43.75 -13.25 -0.12
CA LEU A 485 -44.56 -14.07 0.77
C LEU A 485 -45.57 -14.93 -0.02
N THR A 486 -46.04 -16.01 0.60
CA THR A 486 -47.02 -16.94 0.00
C THR A 486 -48.39 -16.31 -0.28
N ASN A 487 -48.71 -15.20 0.40
CA ASN A 487 -49.93 -14.43 0.18
C ASN A 487 -49.80 -13.38 -0.95
N GLY A 488 -48.63 -13.28 -1.60
CA GLY A 488 -48.34 -12.33 -2.67
C GLY A 488 -47.74 -11.00 -2.20
N ASN A 489 -47.64 -10.77 -0.90
CA ASN A 489 -47.00 -9.56 -0.37
C ASN A 489 -45.49 -9.59 -0.60
N ILE A 490 -44.90 -8.42 -0.76
CA ILE A 490 -43.47 -8.23 -1.01
C ILE A 490 -42.88 -7.43 0.16
N ILE A 491 -41.63 -7.75 0.51
CA ILE A 491 -40.86 -7.04 1.53
C ILE A 491 -39.47 -6.74 0.95
N VAL A 492 -39.13 -5.47 0.77
CA VAL A 492 -37.87 -5.03 0.18
C VAL A 492 -36.91 -4.51 1.27
N ASN A 493 -35.71 -5.11 1.34
CA ASN A 493 -34.64 -4.61 2.20
C ASN A 493 -33.88 -3.45 1.52
N GLN A 494 -33.30 -2.54 2.31
CA GLN A 494 -32.53 -1.42 1.75
C GLN A 494 -31.31 -1.91 0.95
N PRO A 495 -31.01 -1.27 -0.21
CA PRO A 495 -29.82 -1.60 -0.99
C PRO A 495 -28.55 -1.54 -0.15
N GLN A 496 -27.75 -2.60 -0.19
CA GLN A 496 -26.45 -2.67 0.48
C GLN A 496 -25.34 -2.43 -0.53
N SER A 497 -24.40 -1.53 -0.21
CA SER A 497 -23.21 -1.30 -1.03
C SER A 497 -22.05 -2.11 -0.47
N VAL A 498 -21.38 -2.92 -1.31
CA VAL A 498 -20.24 -3.73 -0.90
C VAL A 498 -19.02 -3.36 -1.73
N TYR A 499 -17.91 -3.06 -1.05
CA TYR A 499 -16.59 -2.97 -1.66
C TYR A 499 -15.94 -4.36 -1.63
N PRO A 500 -15.89 -5.11 -2.74
CA PRO A 500 -15.14 -6.35 -2.76
C PRO A 500 -13.64 -6.03 -2.73
N VAL A 501 -12.96 -6.36 -1.63
CA VAL A 501 -11.49 -6.39 -1.60
C VAL A 501 -10.97 -7.72 -2.19
N VAL A 502 -11.83 -8.76 -2.25
CA VAL A 502 -11.53 -10.07 -2.83
C VAL A 502 -12.84 -10.70 -3.33
N ASN A 503 -12.87 -11.19 -4.56
CA ASN A 503 -14.00 -11.88 -5.24
C ASN A 503 -14.45 -13.21 -4.58
N SER A 504 -14.16 -13.43 -3.29
CA SER A 504 -14.25 -14.74 -2.62
C SER A 504 -15.08 -14.75 -1.34
N LYS A 505 -15.77 -13.67 -0.97
CA LYS A 505 -16.57 -13.64 0.27
C LYS A 505 -18.02 -13.99 -0.04
N THR A 506 -18.45 -15.17 0.43
CA THR A 506 -19.88 -15.53 0.47
C THR A 506 -20.60 -14.57 1.41
N LEU A 507 -21.68 -13.96 0.92
CA LEU A 507 -22.55 -13.07 1.65
C LEU A 507 -23.76 -13.86 2.17
N THR A 508 -23.95 -13.86 3.49
CA THR A 508 -25.11 -14.51 4.10
C THR A 508 -26.27 -13.53 4.21
N VAL A 509 -27.40 -13.87 3.59
CA VAL A 509 -28.68 -13.18 3.73
C VAL A 509 -29.45 -13.83 4.87
N TYR A 510 -29.68 -13.08 5.94
CA TYR A 510 -30.49 -13.51 7.08
C TYR A 510 -31.94 -13.04 6.93
N SER A 511 -32.89 -13.65 7.64
CA SER A 511 -34.24 -13.10 7.74
C SER A 511 -34.22 -11.75 8.45
N VAL A 512 -34.82 -10.74 7.82
CA VAL A 512 -35.11 -9.42 8.42
C VAL A 512 -36.61 -9.24 8.74
N ILE A 513 -37.40 -10.28 8.48
CA ILE A 513 -38.84 -10.32 8.75
C ILE A 513 -39.03 -10.74 10.20
N GLY A 514 -39.85 -10.00 10.94
CA GLY A 514 -40.31 -10.40 12.26
C GLY A 514 -41.72 -9.88 12.57
N ALA A 515 -42.36 -10.52 13.53
CA ALA A 515 -43.69 -10.14 14.02
C ALA A 515 -43.71 -8.68 14.50
N ALA A 516 -44.51 -7.86 13.84
CA ALA A 516 -44.87 -6.51 14.25
C ALA A 516 -46.30 -6.54 14.80
N ASP A 517 -46.41 -6.46 16.13
CA ASP A 517 -47.69 -6.43 16.82
C ASP A 517 -48.28 -5.03 16.78
N PHE A 518 -49.53 -4.93 16.38
CA PHE A 518 -50.30 -3.70 16.35
C PHE A 518 -51.62 -3.89 17.09
N THR A 519 -51.75 -3.28 18.26
CA THR A 519 -52.98 -3.34 19.05
C THR A 519 -53.91 -2.19 18.67
N VAL A 520 -55.08 -2.52 18.14
CA VAL A 520 -56.19 -1.57 17.95
C VAL A 520 -57.07 -1.59 19.18
N THR A 521 -57.27 -0.41 19.75
CA THR A 521 -58.13 -0.18 20.91
C THR A 521 -59.21 0.84 20.56
N VAL A 522 -60.47 0.50 20.80
CA VAL A 522 -61.61 1.41 20.62
C VAL A 522 -62.25 1.64 21.98
N MET A 523 -62.25 2.90 22.42
CA MET A 523 -62.72 3.33 23.73
C MET A 523 -63.79 4.41 23.62
N ASN A 524 -64.70 4.38 24.58
CA ASN A 524 -65.66 5.44 24.85
C ASN A 524 -65.15 6.26 26.05
N ASP A 525 -64.42 7.35 25.80
CA ASP A 525 -63.69 8.05 26.87
C ASP A 525 -64.58 9.10 27.56
N THR A 526 -64.63 9.10 28.89
CA THR A 526 -65.42 10.07 29.69
C THR A 526 -64.60 11.33 29.92
N ILE A 527 -65.12 12.49 29.49
CA ILE A 527 -64.53 13.78 29.87
C ILE A 527 -64.78 13.98 31.38
N PRO A 528 -63.73 14.16 32.21
CA PRO A 528 -63.92 14.44 33.63
C PRO A 528 -64.71 15.75 33.81
N GLY A 529 -65.96 15.65 34.29
CA GLY A 529 -66.86 16.79 34.54
C GLY A 529 -67.98 17.02 33.51
N GLY A 530 -68.10 16.21 32.46
CA GLY A 530 -69.19 16.31 31.47
C GLY A 530 -70.50 15.63 31.92
N SER A 531 -71.66 16.27 31.72
CA SER A 531 -72.98 15.76 32.12
C SER A 531 -73.72 14.93 31.06
N ILE A 532 -73.03 14.40 30.05
CA ILE A 532 -73.65 13.67 28.94
C ILE A 532 -73.33 12.17 29.07
N ALA A 533 -74.37 11.33 29.15
CA ALA A 533 -74.23 9.88 29.05
C ALA A 533 -73.73 9.53 27.63
N LEU A 534 -72.60 8.83 27.53
CA LEU A 534 -71.98 8.49 26.25
C LEU A 534 -72.71 7.32 25.55
N PRO A 535 -72.75 7.31 24.21
CA PRO A 535 -73.20 6.17 23.42
C PRO A 535 -72.51 4.86 23.75
N SER A 536 -73.24 3.74 23.86
CA SER A 536 -72.60 2.41 23.83
C SER A 536 -72.12 2.09 22.41
N ILE A 537 -70.86 1.66 22.28
CA ILE A 537 -70.34 1.11 21.03
C ILE A 537 -71.09 -0.20 20.79
N THR A 538 -71.61 -0.39 19.59
CA THR A 538 -72.38 -1.60 19.24
C THR A 538 -71.67 -2.47 18.21
N GLY A 539 -70.65 -1.94 17.53
CA GLY A 539 -69.82 -2.71 16.61
C GLY A 539 -68.75 -1.86 15.92
N ILE A 540 -67.82 -2.52 15.24
CA ILE A 540 -66.78 -1.90 14.42
C ILE A 540 -66.58 -2.71 13.13
N SER A 541 -66.24 -2.02 12.06
CA SER A 541 -65.69 -2.60 10.83
C SER A 541 -64.45 -1.78 10.50
N LEU A 542 -63.27 -2.39 10.55
CA LEU A 542 -61.99 -1.74 10.40
C LEU A 542 -61.14 -2.47 9.35
N SER A 543 -60.46 -1.71 8.53
CA SER A 543 -59.39 -2.12 7.63
C SER A 543 -58.12 -1.44 8.08
N THR A 544 -56.99 -2.10 7.89
CA THR A 544 -55.67 -1.53 8.14
C THR A 544 -54.80 -1.73 6.94
N ASP A 545 -53.91 -0.78 6.71
CA ASP A 545 -52.85 -0.83 5.72
C ASP A 545 -51.52 -0.50 6.42
N TYR A 546 -50.65 -1.50 6.53
CA TYR A 546 -49.30 -1.37 7.06
C TYR A 546 -48.30 -1.14 5.92
N THR A 547 -47.45 -0.11 6.04
CA THR A 547 -46.31 0.14 5.14
C THR A 547 -45.00 0.27 5.91
N ASP A 548 -43.89 -0.23 5.35
CA ASP A 548 -42.56 -0.19 6.00
C ASP A 548 -41.90 1.20 5.93
N GLN A 549 -42.25 2.00 4.93
CA GLN A 549 -41.88 3.41 4.75
C GLN A 549 -43.00 4.16 4.00
N PRO A 550 -43.15 5.48 4.20
CA PRO A 550 -44.04 6.29 3.38
C PRO A 550 -43.61 6.13 1.91
N ASP A 551 -44.55 5.77 1.03
CA ASP A 551 -44.35 5.53 -0.42
C ASP A 551 -43.73 4.18 -0.83
N SER A 552 -43.66 3.20 0.07
CA SER A 552 -43.28 1.83 -0.30
C SER A 552 -44.38 1.10 -1.08
N PRO A 553 -44.07 0.25 -2.08
CA PRO A 553 -45.04 -0.68 -2.64
C PRO A 553 -45.38 -1.84 -1.69
N ASP A 554 -44.69 -1.97 -0.55
CA ASP A 554 -44.90 -3.00 0.45
C ASP A 554 -46.10 -2.64 1.34
N HIS A 555 -47.25 -3.26 1.04
CA HIS A 555 -48.50 -3.07 1.78
C HIS A 555 -48.99 -4.38 2.38
N GLN A 556 -49.41 -4.36 3.65
CA GLN A 556 -50.15 -5.48 4.26
C GLN A 556 -51.48 -4.99 4.78
N THR A 557 -52.55 -5.63 4.31
CA THR A 557 -53.90 -5.26 4.72
C THR A 557 -54.52 -6.28 5.67
N HIS A 558 -55.07 -5.82 6.79
CA HIS A 558 -55.92 -6.63 7.65
C HIS A 558 -57.33 -6.05 7.69
N ASN A 559 -58.33 -6.88 7.42
CA ASN A 559 -59.74 -6.51 7.46
C ASN A 559 -60.41 -7.22 8.63
N PHE A 560 -61.14 -6.46 9.44
CA PHE A 560 -61.83 -6.96 10.61
C PHE A 560 -63.23 -6.36 10.70
N THR A 561 -64.24 -7.20 10.99
CA THR A 561 -65.61 -6.72 11.22
C THR A 561 -66.21 -7.48 12.39
N GLN A 562 -66.71 -6.74 13.38
CA GLN A 562 -67.45 -7.30 14.51
C GLN A 562 -68.62 -6.37 14.87
N LEU A 563 -69.84 -6.84 14.65
CA LEU A 563 -71.08 -6.07 14.81
C LEU A 563 -71.74 -6.22 16.19
N ARG A 564 -71.06 -6.84 17.15
CA ARG A 564 -71.43 -6.94 18.57
C ARG A 564 -70.18 -6.81 19.42
N ILE A 565 -70.01 -5.64 20.02
CA ILE A 565 -68.91 -5.33 20.96
C ILE A 565 -69.55 -4.69 22.19
N GLU A 566 -69.04 -5.01 23.38
CA GLU A 566 -69.37 -4.26 24.61
C GLU A 566 -68.67 -2.89 24.61
N ASP A 567 -68.79 -2.10 25.68
CA ASP A 567 -68.35 -0.69 25.77
C ASP A 567 -66.87 -0.41 25.39
N TYR A 568 -66.08 -1.47 25.17
CA TYR A 568 -64.66 -1.46 24.84
C TYR A 568 -64.27 -2.58 23.86
N TYR A 569 -63.40 -2.27 22.89
CA TYR A 569 -62.74 -3.28 22.04
C TYR A 569 -61.22 -3.14 22.11
N THR A 570 -60.52 -4.27 22.21
CA THR A 570 -59.08 -4.33 21.99
C THR A 570 -58.70 -5.61 21.28
N SER A 571 -57.84 -5.52 20.27
CA SER A 571 -57.28 -6.70 19.59
C SER A 571 -55.88 -6.39 19.07
N THR A 572 -55.00 -7.38 19.13
CA THR A 572 -53.63 -7.29 18.60
C THR A 572 -53.59 -8.01 17.27
N TRP A 573 -53.19 -7.28 16.23
CA TRP A 573 -53.01 -7.78 14.87
C TRP A 573 -51.51 -7.90 14.61
N GLU A 574 -51.09 -9.05 14.09
CA GLU A 574 -49.69 -9.36 13.84
C GLU A 574 -49.41 -9.19 12.34
N TYR A 575 -48.38 -8.43 12.00
CA TYR A 575 -47.89 -8.24 10.63
C TYR A 575 -46.46 -8.76 10.50
N GLN A 576 -46.15 -9.37 9.37
CA GLN A 576 -44.80 -9.86 9.09
C GLN A 576 -43.99 -8.76 8.41
N ALA A 577 -43.28 -7.93 9.17
CA ALA A 577 -42.66 -6.73 8.63
C ALA A 577 -41.18 -6.58 9.00
N VAL A 578 -40.48 -5.67 8.31
CA VAL A 578 -39.19 -5.17 8.76
C VAL A 578 -39.46 -4.05 9.75
N LYS A 579 -39.19 -4.26 11.04
CA LYS A 579 -39.37 -3.22 12.07
C LYS A 579 -38.48 -2.01 11.76
N ARG A 580 -39.08 -0.90 11.31
CA ARG A 580 -38.40 0.36 11.00
C ARG A 580 -39.02 1.52 11.79
N SER A 581 -38.23 2.53 12.12
CA SER A 581 -38.76 3.73 12.80
C SER A 581 -39.72 4.55 11.93
N THR A 582 -39.73 4.31 10.62
CA THR A 582 -40.52 5.03 9.60
C THR A 582 -41.80 4.31 9.17
N SER A 583 -42.08 3.12 9.71
CA SER A 583 -43.27 2.35 9.33
C SER A 583 -44.55 3.10 9.64
N THR A 584 -45.58 2.92 8.82
CA THR A 584 -46.90 3.51 9.03
C THR A 584 -47.98 2.46 9.11
N VAL A 585 -49.01 2.73 9.90
CA VAL A 585 -50.25 1.96 9.90
C VAL A 585 -51.40 2.94 9.72
N GLN A 586 -52.13 2.79 8.61
CA GLN A 586 -53.39 3.47 8.39
C GLN A 586 -54.53 2.54 8.82
N VAL A 587 -55.46 3.05 9.62
CA VAL A 587 -56.71 2.36 9.98
C VAL A 587 -57.86 3.12 9.33
N ASP A 588 -58.66 2.44 8.52
CA ASP A 588 -59.89 2.93 7.91
C ASP A 588 -61.09 2.11 8.38
N GLY A 589 -62.30 2.66 8.42
CA GLY A 589 -63.46 1.85 8.76
C GLY A 589 -64.68 2.62 9.23
N THR A 590 -65.60 1.91 9.85
CA THR A 590 -66.84 2.43 10.42
C THR A 590 -67.02 1.91 11.84
N VAL A 591 -67.31 2.81 12.77
CA VAL A 591 -67.72 2.44 14.13
C VAL A 591 -69.22 2.68 14.29
N TYR A 592 -69.91 1.72 14.89
CA TYR A 592 -71.35 1.74 15.14
C TYR A 592 -71.60 2.05 16.62
N TYR A 593 -72.46 3.02 16.92
CA TYR A 593 -72.78 3.44 18.29
C TYR A 593 -74.28 3.68 18.47
N ARG A 594 -74.76 3.78 19.72
CA ARG A 594 -76.16 4.16 20.01
C ARG A 594 -76.24 5.53 20.65
N ASP A 595 -76.99 6.46 20.06
CA ASP A 595 -77.17 7.79 20.64
C ASP A 595 -77.99 7.78 21.95
N ARG A 596 -78.16 8.95 22.58
CA ARG A 596 -78.94 9.11 23.82
C ARG A 596 -80.42 8.65 23.72
N ASN A 597 -80.93 8.53 22.49
CA ASN A 597 -82.29 8.03 22.21
C ASN A 597 -82.27 6.54 21.85
N ASN A 598 -81.17 5.83 22.14
CA ASN A 598 -80.96 4.41 21.85
C ASN A 598 -81.00 4.06 20.34
N THR A 599 -80.81 5.05 19.46
CA THR A 599 -80.82 4.85 18.01
C THR A 599 -79.43 4.52 17.50
N ARG A 600 -79.31 3.48 16.65
CA ARG A 600 -78.02 3.09 16.06
C ARG A 600 -77.56 4.15 15.04
N LYS A 601 -76.31 4.57 15.18
CA LYS A 601 -75.61 5.54 14.33
C LYS A 601 -74.24 4.98 13.93
N THR A 602 -73.63 5.58 12.92
CA THR A 602 -72.31 5.21 12.41
C THR A 602 -71.42 6.44 12.30
N VAL A 603 -70.12 6.22 12.50
CA VAL A 603 -69.07 7.21 12.23
C VAL A 603 -67.96 6.55 11.44
N ALA A 604 -67.57 7.18 10.34
CA ALA A 604 -66.40 6.75 9.58
C ALA A 604 -65.14 7.11 10.37
N VAL A 605 -64.17 6.21 10.38
CA VAL A 605 -62.89 6.39 11.05
C VAL A 605 -61.80 6.27 10.01
N ARG A 606 -60.90 7.25 9.99
CA ARG A 606 -59.64 7.20 9.26
C ARG A 606 -58.57 7.82 10.12
N LYS A 607 -57.50 7.07 10.42
CA LYS A 607 -56.39 7.59 11.22
C LYS A 607 -55.10 6.86 10.87
N VAL A 608 -54.05 7.65 10.65
CA VAL A 608 -52.70 7.18 10.29
C VAL A 608 -51.79 7.36 11.49
N ARG A 609 -50.95 6.36 11.79
CA ARG A 609 -49.85 6.50 12.75
C ARG A 609 -48.50 6.19 12.12
N TYR A 610 -47.50 6.89 12.65
CA TYR A 610 -46.11 6.79 12.26
C TYR A 610 -45.30 6.18 13.41
N GLY A 611 -44.41 5.24 13.09
CA GLY A 611 -43.41 4.67 13.99
C GLY A 611 -43.82 3.38 14.72
N ASN A 612 -42.85 2.79 15.43
CA ASN A 612 -42.92 1.47 16.11
C ASN A 612 -43.74 1.47 17.41
N GLN A 613 -44.84 2.20 17.51
CA GLN A 613 -45.68 2.18 18.71
C GLN A 613 -46.71 1.03 18.63
N PRO A 614 -46.75 0.10 19.61
CA PRO A 614 -47.56 -1.11 19.53
C PRO A 614 -49.07 -0.87 19.76
N ILE A 615 -49.51 0.36 20.07
CA ILE A 615 -50.88 0.62 20.52
C ILE A 615 -51.50 1.82 19.79
N PHE A 616 -52.72 1.62 19.30
CA PHE A 616 -53.52 2.62 18.62
C PHE A 616 -54.90 2.74 19.28
N ALA A 617 -55.14 3.88 19.95
CA ALA A 617 -56.45 4.21 20.50
C ALA A 617 -57.31 5.04 19.51
N LEU A 618 -58.52 4.56 19.25
CA LEU A 618 -59.63 5.28 18.62
C LEU A 618 -60.60 5.74 19.73
N ASN A 619 -60.62 7.04 19.99
CA ASN A 619 -61.56 7.64 20.95
C ASN A 619 -62.78 8.13 20.17
N LEU A 620 -63.97 7.72 20.58
CA LEU A 620 -65.22 8.17 19.97
C LEU A 620 -65.81 9.29 20.83
N PHE A 621 -65.94 10.50 20.27
CA PHE A 621 -66.62 11.62 20.93
C PHE A 621 -68.00 11.86 20.29
N PRO A 622 -69.08 12.00 21.07
CA PRO A 622 -70.43 11.86 20.52
C PRO A 622 -71.05 13.10 19.84
N VAL A 623 -70.35 14.24 19.69
CA VAL A 623 -70.95 15.40 19.00
C VAL A 623 -69.93 16.18 18.19
N GLU A 624 -69.54 15.61 17.06
CA GLU A 624 -68.80 16.31 16.03
C GLU A 624 -69.73 16.70 14.86
N LEU A 625 -69.88 17.99 14.55
CA LEU A 625 -70.56 18.47 13.34
C LEU A 625 -69.56 18.46 12.17
N PRO A 626 -69.82 17.72 11.08
CA PRO A 626 -68.94 17.74 9.93
C PRO A 626 -69.08 19.08 9.17
N PHE A 627 -67.96 19.65 8.74
CA PHE A 627 -67.94 20.70 7.72
C PHE A 627 -66.89 20.35 6.64
N THR A 628 -67.14 20.78 5.41
CA THR A 628 -66.30 20.43 4.27
C THR A 628 -65.61 21.67 3.71
N VAL A 629 -64.31 21.55 3.45
CA VAL A 629 -63.50 22.54 2.71
C VAL A 629 -63.28 21.99 1.32
N THR A 630 -63.67 22.76 0.30
CA THR A 630 -63.42 22.39 -1.10
C THR A 630 -62.15 23.07 -1.59
N VAL A 631 -61.25 22.30 -2.19
CA VAL A 631 -60.05 22.79 -2.87
C VAL A 631 -60.22 22.59 -4.36
N ASP A 632 -60.15 23.69 -5.12
CA ASP A 632 -60.28 23.69 -6.57
C ASP A 632 -58.90 23.87 -7.25
N PRO A 633 -58.29 22.79 -7.77
CA PRO A 633 -56.98 22.83 -8.44
C PRO A 633 -57.06 23.33 -9.89
N SER A 634 -58.25 23.63 -10.42
CA SER A 634 -58.41 24.20 -11.76
C SER A 634 -57.84 25.62 -11.89
N LEU A 635 -57.59 26.27 -10.75
CA LEU A 635 -57.10 27.65 -10.68
C LEU A 635 -55.56 27.75 -10.65
N VAL A 636 -54.85 26.63 -10.57
CA VAL A 636 -53.39 26.57 -10.59
C VAL A 636 -52.85 26.79 -12.00
N ASP A 637 -51.80 27.60 -12.15
CA ASP A 637 -51.07 27.72 -13.42
C ASP A 637 -50.17 26.48 -13.65
N TRP A 638 -50.76 25.45 -14.23
CA TRP A 638 -50.08 24.20 -14.60
C TRP A 638 -49.05 24.35 -15.74
N LYS A 639 -48.82 25.56 -16.26
CA LYS A 639 -47.68 25.87 -17.13
C LYS A 639 -46.43 26.28 -16.35
N ALA A 640 -46.58 26.78 -15.13
CA ALA A 640 -45.48 27.17 -14.26
C ALA A 640 -45.11 26.07 -13.25
N TYR A 641 -46.10 25.26 -12.85
CA TYR A 641 -45.94 24.25 -11.80
C TYR A 641 -46.26 22.83 -12.30
N VAL A 642 -45.47 21.85 -11.86
CA VAL A 642 -45.74 20.41 -12.12
C VAL A 642 -46.57 19.77 -11.02
N GLN A 643 -46.57 20.36 -9.82
CA GLN A 643 -47.20 19.77 -8.64
C GLN A 643 -47.52 20.87 -7.62
N VAL A 644 -48.65 20.71 -6.94
CA VAL A 644 -49.03 21.50 -5.76
C VAL A 644 -49.43 20.56 -4.66
N THR A 645 -48.81 20.71 -3.49
CA THR A 645 -49.18 20.01 -2.27
C THR A 645 -49.85 21.00 -1.33
N ILE A 646 -50.98 20.59 -0.75
CA ILE A 646 -51.68 21.34 0.27
C ILE A 646 -51.72 20.53 1.57
N ASP A 647 -51.41 21.19 2.68
CA ASP A 647 -51.65 20.70 4.03
C ASP A 647 -52.77 21.52 4.64
N VAL A 648 -53.87 20.88 5.02
CA VAL A 648 -54.97 21.50 5.77
C VAL A 648 -54.91 20.97 7.20
N TYR A 649 -54.94 21.86 8.19
CA TYR A 649 -54.73 21.51 9.59
C TYR A 649 -55.42 22.47 10.54
N ARG A 650 -55.56 22.07 11.80
CA ARG A 650 -55.95 22.95 12.91
C ARG A 650 -54.74 23.33 13.74
N THR A 651 -54.77 24.52 14.33
CA THR A 651 -53.75 24.93 15.31
C THR A 651 -54.28 24.73 16.72
N SER A 652 -53.51 24.04 17.55
CA SER A 652 -53.73 23.93 18.98
C SER A 652 -52.53 24.47 19.74
N LYS A 653 -52.65 24.62 21.07
CA LYS A 653 -51.53 24.95 21.96
C LYS A 653 -50.36 23.93 21.94
N TYR A 654 -50.57 22.75 21.35
CA TYR A 654 -49.57 21.68 21.21
C TYR A 654 -48.99 21.56 19.79
N GLY A 655 -49.33 22.48 18.88
CA GLY A 655 -48.92 22.46 17.47
C GLY A 655 -50.09 22.16 16.53
N LYS A 656 -49.76 21.71 15.31
CA LYS A 656 -50.74 21.39 14.27
C LYS A 656 -51.43 20.05 14.58
N THR A 657 -52.75 20.02 14.54
CA THR A 657 -53.58 18.83 14.72
C THR A 657 -54.47 18.63 13.50
N ASP A 658 -55.01 17.42 13.30
CA ASP A 658 -55.91 17.08 12.19
C ASP A 658 -55.35 17.48 10.82
N ILE A 659 -54.06 17.17 10.59
CA ILE A 659 -53.35 17.47 9.35
C ILE A 659 -53.78 16.46 8.29
N ASP A 660 -54.35 16.96 7.20
CA ASP A 660 -54.61 16.19 5.99
C ASP A 660 -53.90 16.86 4.80
N SER A 661 -53.28 16.05 3.96
CA SER A 661 -52.40 16.52 2.89
C SER A 661 -52.82 15.91 1.56
N GLN A 662 -53.02 16.74 0.54
CA GLN A 662 -53.31 16.28 -0.82
C GLN A 662 -52.30 16.87 -1.80
N THR A 663 -51.88 16.03 -2.74
CA THR A 663 -51.05 16.46 -3.85
C THR A 663 -51.87 16.44 -5.14
N PHE A 664 -51.76 17.52 -5.91
CA PHE A 664 -52.40 17.69 -7.22
C PHE A 664 -51.33 17.73 -8.30
N LYS A 665 -51.49 16.90 -9.35
CA LYS A 665 -50.58 16.82 -10.50
C LYS A 665 -51.35 16.49 -11.79
N PRO A 666 -51.16 17.26 -12.88
CA PRO A 666 -51.71 16.91 -14.18
C PRO A 666 -51.12 15.60 -14.70
N VAL A 667 -51.97 14.72 -15.22
CA VAL A 667 -51.54 13.44 -15.80
C VAL A 667 -51.53 13.59 -17.32
N THR A 668 -50.41 13.24 -17.96
CA THR A 668 -50.36 13.16 -19.42
C THR A 668 -50.63 11.72 -19.82
N LEU A 669 -51.73 11.49 -20.54
CA LEU A 669 -52.09 10.17 -21.06
C LEU A 669 -51.15 9.78 -22.21
N SER A 670 -51.10 8.48 -22.53
CA SER A 670 -50.27 7.91 -23.61
C SER A 670 -50.50 8.53 -24.99
N ASN A 671 -51.67 9.14 -25.21
CA ASN A 671 -52.02 9.86 -26.44
C ASN A 671 -51.60 11.35 -26.44
N GLY A 672 -50.84 11.80 -25.44
CA GLY A 672 -50.40 13.19 -25.28
C GLY A 672 -51.44 14.13 -24.66
N THR A 673 -52.64 13.66 -24.33
CA THR A 673 -53.69 14.48 -23.70
C THR A 673 -53.34 14.74 -22.24
N LYS A 674 -53.35 16.01 -21.81
CA LYS A 674 -53.23 16.37 -20.39
C LYS A 674 -54.60 16.35 -19.72
N VAL A 675 -54.72 15.55 -18.66
CA VAL A 675 -55.87 15.51 -17.75
C VAL A 675 -55.50 16.29 -16.49
N PHE A 676 -56.29 17.31 -16.17
CA PHE A 676 -56.08 18.14 -14.99
C PHE A 676 -56.80 17.55 -13.76
N PRO A 677 -56.27 17.77 -12.54
CA PRO A 677 -56.90 17.25 -11.33
C PRO A 677 -58.30 17.83 -11.10
N SER A 678 -59.20 17.02 -10.54
CA SER A 678 -60.54 17.44 -10.11
C SER A 678 -60.51 18.09 -8.72
N PRO A 679 -61.53 18.90 -8.35
CA PRO A 679 -61.69 19.40 -7.00
C PRO A 679 -61.67 18.30 -5.94
N TYR A 680 -61.07 18.61 -4.78
CA TYR A 680 -60.98 17.69 -3.64
C TYR A 680 -61.70 18.27 -2.41
N TYR A 681 -62.31 17.40 -1.62
CA TYR A 681 -63.14 17.77 -0.48
C TYR A 681 -62.52 17.24 0.81
N TYR A 682 -62.12 18.16 1.70
CA TYR A 682 -61.68 17.83 3.06
C TYR A 682 -62.84 17.92 4.01
N THR A 683 -63.11 16.87 4.80
CA THR A 683 -64.17 16.88 5.80
C THR A 683 -63.56 16.90 7.19
N PHE A 684 -63.88 17.94 7.96
CA PHE A 684 -63.47 18.08 9.35
C PHE A 684 -64.67 17.89 10.27
N SER A 685 -64.40 17.35 11.44
CA SER A 685 -65.34 17.22 12.55
C SER A 685 -65.12 18.34 13.58
N ARG A 686 -66.15 19.07 14.01
CA ARG A 686 -66.04 20.09 15.08
C ARG A 686 -66.92 19.79 16.30
N GLU A 687 -66.49 20.15 17.49
CA GLU A 687 -67.39 20.28 18.64
C GLU A 687 -68.47 21.33 18.35
N VAL A 688 -69.66 21.19 18.97
CA VAL A 688 -70.83 22.06 18.71
C VAL A 688 -70.56 23.54 19.02
N ASP A 689 -69.54 23.85 19.84
CA ASP A 689 -69.21 25.22 20.27
C ASP A 689 -67.78 25.67 19.91
N ALA A 690 -67.01 24.89 19.16
CA ALA A 690 -65.66 25.26 18.73
C ALA A 690 -65.65 26.16 17.49
N THR A 691 -64.77 27.16 17.47
CA THR A 691 -64.56 28.03 16.30
C THR A 691 -64.09 27.21 15.09
N THR A 692 -64.67 27.46 13.91
CA THR A 692 -64.37 26.78 12.62
C THR A 692 -63.02 27.16 12.01
N GLU A 693 -62.03 27.50 12.83
CA GLU A 693 -60.74 27.95 12.35
C GLU A 693 -59.90 26.75 11.91
N PHE A 694 -59.68 26.65 10.60
CA PHE A 694 -58.68 25.78 10.02
C PHE A 694 -57.64 26.64 9.29
N HIS A 695 -56.45 26.09 9.19
CA HIS A 695 -55.33 26.67 8.49
C HIS A 695 -54.97 25.79 7.31
N TYR A 696 -54.39 26.40 6.29
CA TYR A 696 -53.79 25.67 5.19
C TYR A 696 -52.39 26.19 4.90
N ALA A 697 -51.52 25.32 4.41
CA ALA A 697 -50.21 25.65 3.88
C ALA A 697 -50.06 25.00 2.50
N LEU A 698 -49.50 25.76 1.56
CA LEU A 698 -49.27 25.29 0.18
C LEU A 698 -47.79 25.12 -0.07
N THR A 699 -47.44 24.13 -0.88
CA THR A 699 -46.09 23.96 -1.43
C THR A 699 -46.20 23.75 -2.94
N TYR A 700 -45.53 24.61 -3.71
CA TYR A 700 -45.50 24.54 -5.17
C TYR A 700 -44.20 23.92 -5.66
N PHE A 701 -44.26 23.16 -6.74
CA PHE A 701 -43.08 22.61 -7.41
C PHE A 701 -43.06 23.10 -8.87
N GLU A 702 -42.05 23.90 -9.20
CA GLU A 702 -41.86 24.46 -10.53
C GLU A 702 -41.36 23.42 -11.54
N ILE A 703 -41.64 23.65 -12.82
CA ILE A 703 -41.13 22.80 -13.90
C ILE A 703 -39.59 22.82 -13.91
N GLY A 704 -38.96 21.65 -13.69
CA GLY A 704 -37.51 21.50 -13.71
C GLY A 704 -36.81 21.66 -12.35
N SER A 705 -37.55 21.83 -11.25
CA SER A 705 -37.03 21.89 -9.88
C SER A 705 -37.65 20.78 -9.01
N GLU A 706 -36.82 20.08 -8.24
CA GLU A 706 -37.27 19.14 -7.19
C GLU A 706 -37.55 19.85 -5.86
N ARG A 707 -37.19 21.14 -5.75
CA ARG A 707 -37.32 21.90 -4.50
C ARG A 707 -38.68 22.58 -4.43
N GLY A 708 -39.47 22.22 -3.43
CA GLY A 708 -40.75 22.86 -3.12
C GLY A 708 -40.58 24.29 -2.62
N ILE A 709 -41.40 25.21 -3.14
CA ILE A 709 -41.46 26.61 -2.75
C ILE A 709 -42.70 26.81 -1.88
N PRO A 710 -42.57 27.37 -0.66
CA PRO A 710 -43.72 27.67 0.19
C PRO A 710 -44.68 28.65 -0.49
N GLY A 711 -45.95 28.28 -0.55
CA GLY A 711 -47.06 29.06 -1.06
C GLY A 711 -47.77 29.91 0.00
N PRO A 712 -48.88 30.60 -0.36
CA PRO A 712 -49.67 31.33 0.60
C PRO A 712 -50.28 30.40 1.64
N ALA A 713 -50.35 30.89 2.88
CA ALA A 713 -51.05 30.28 4.00
C ALA A 713 -52.12 31.24 4.50
N GLY A 714 -53.28 30.73 4.93
CA GLY A 714 -54.39 31.56 5.38
C GLY A 714 -55.31 30.88 6.40
N ASN A 715 -56.25 31.66 6.93
CA ASN A 715 -57.38 31.25 7.79
C ASN A 715 -58.69 31.90 7.27
N TYR A 716 -59.84 31.54 7.84
CA TYR A 716 -61.07 31.33 7.06
C TYR A 716 -62.14 32.46 7.03
N ASP A 717 -62.83 32.68 5.87
CA ASP A 717 -64.07 33.51 5.74
C ASP A 717 -65.19 33.07 4.71
N SER A 718 -65.10 32.01 3.85
CA SER A 718 -66.15 31.71 2.81
C SER A 718 -66.45 30.24 2.29
N ASN A 719 -66.49 29.18 3.12
CA ASN A 719 -66.24 27.72 2.89
C ASN A 719 -65.56 27.14 1.60
N ILE A 720 -64.82 27.93 0.82
CA ILE A 720 -64.01 27.55 -0.34
C ILE A 720 -62.55 28.00 -0.13
N LEU A 721 -61.59 27.15 -0.50
CA LEU A 721 -60.18 27.51 -0.59
C LEU A 721 -59.78 27.74 -2.06
N THR A 722 -59.33 28.96 -2.39
CA THR A 722 -58.97 29.35 -3.75
C THR A 722 -57.44 29.37 -3.91
N LEU A 723 -56.90 28.55 -4.81
CA LEU A 723 -55.47 28.54 -5.12
C LEU A 723 -55.12 29.69 -6.07
N PRO A 724 -54.12 30.54 -5.77
CA PRO A 724 -53.75 31.67 -6.63
C PRO A 724 -53.10 31.22 -7.96
N HIS A 725 -53.35 32.03 -8.99
CA HIS A 725 -52.99 31.78 -10.39
C HIS A 725 -51.58 32.27 -10.76
N ASP A 726 -50.85 32.98 -9.87
CA ASP A 726 -49.45 33.37 -10.12
C ASP A 726 -48.60 33.51 -8.84
N ALA A 727 -47.27 33.47 -9.01
CA ALA A 727 -46.27 33.65 -7.96
C ALA A 727 -46.22 35.08 -7.36
N LYS A 728 -47.09 36.00 -7.80
CA LYS A 728 -47.09 37.42 -7.39
C LYS A 728 -48.34 37.85 -6.61
N GLY A 729 -49.26 36.94 -6.31
CA GLY A 729 -50.32 37.17 -5.34
C GLY A 729 -51.48 38.03 -5.86
N GLY A 730 -51.85 37.94 -7.14
CA GLY A 730 -53.07 38.57 -7.67
C GLY A 730 -54.33 37.74 -7.38
N THR A 731 -55.34 38.32 -6.71
CA THR A 731 -56.67 37.69 -6.50
C THR A 731 -57.62 37.95 -7.70
N LYS A 732 -58.39 36.94 -8.12
CA LYS A 732 -59.54 37.09 -9.03
C LYS A 732 -60.83 36.69 -8.32
N PRO A 733 -61.96 37.39 -8.53
CA PRO A 733 -63.23 37.03 -7.90
C PRO A 733 -63.91 35.88 -8.67
N VAL A 734 -64.45 34.90 -7.95
CA VAL A 734 -65.29 33.83 -8.50
C VAL A 734 -66.52 33.63 -7.60
N TYR A 735 -67.69 33.48 -8.21
CA TYR A 735 -69.00 33.49 -7.58
C TYR A 735 -69.31 32.24 -6.74
N SER A 736 -69.97 32.43 -5.59
CA SER A 736 -70.41 31.36 -4.67
C SER A 736 -71.79 30.80 -5.05
N VAL A 737 -71.97 29.47 -4.96
CA VAL A 737 -73.29 28.85 -4.76
C VAL A 737 -73.41 28.46 -3.28
N ARG A 738 -74.43 28.97 -2.61
CA ARG A 738 -74.74 28.70 -1.20
C ARG A 738 -75.67 27.48 -1.15
N LEU A 739 -75.30 26.40 -0.46
CA LEU A 739 -76.29 25.40 -0.02
C LEU A 739 -76.91 25.89 1.31
N PRO A 740 -78.24 25.96 1.43
CA PRO A 740 -78.89 26.41 2.64
C PRO A 740 -78.76 25.37 3.77
N ALA A 741 -78.70 25.86 5.01
CA ALA A 741 -78.64 25.08 6.24
C ALA A 741 -79.95 24.33 6.57
N SER A 742 -80.79 23.99 5.59
CA SER A 742 -82.15 23.48 5.82
C SER A 742 -82.43 22.05 5.38
N ASP A 743 -81.53 21.36 4.68
CA ASP A 743 -81.80 19.98 4.24
C ASP A 743 -81.18 18.95 5.19
N VAL A 744 -81.53 19.10 6.48
CA VAL A 744 -81.77 17.91 7.31
C VAL A 744 -83.08 17.33 6.79
N VAL A 745 -82.99 16.52 5.74
CA VAL A 745 -84.08 15.61 5.39
C VAL A 745 -84.13 14.59 6.52
N THR A 746 -85.02 14.83 7.48
CA THR A 746 -85.69 13.77 8.22
C THR A 746 -86.30 12.82 7.20
N ARG A 747 -85.56 11.79 6.83
CA ARG A 747 -86.17 10.57 6.35
C ARG A 747 -86.69 9.87 7.60
N ASN A 748 -87.97 10.10 7.90
CA ASN A 748 -88.75 9.12 8.64
C ASN A 748 -88.70 7.84 7.80
N LEU A 749 -87.92 6.87 8.26
CA LEU A 749 -88.20 5.49 7.91
C LEU A 749 -89.36 5.09 8.81
N ASP A 750 -90.49 4.80 8.17
CA ASP A 750 -91.67 4.24 8.81
C ASP A 750 -91.29 3.03 9.67
N GLU A 751 -91.94 2.98 10.83
CA GLU A 751 -92.08 1.79 11.65
C GLU A 751 -92.79 0.72 10.83
N THR A 752 -92.05 -0.28 10.36
CA THR A 752 -92.38 -1.72 10.32
C THR A 752 -91.47 -2.38 9.30
N ASP A 753 -90.42 -3.05 9.77
CA ASP A 753 -90.02 -4.36 9.24
C ASP A 753 -89.03 -4.97 10.23
N GLU A 754 -89.47 -6.06 10.87
CA GLU A 754 -88.60 -6.98 11.57
C GLU A 754 -87.57 -7.51 10.56
N ALA A 755 -86.29 -7.30 10.82
CA ALA A 755 -85.23 -7.89 10.01
C ALA A 755 -85.18 -9.40 10.29
N ASP A 756 -85.73 -10.18 9.36
CA ASP A 756 -85.58 -11.63 9.27
C ASP A 756 -84.13 -11.97 8.87
N GLU A 757 -83.60 -13.07 9.42
CA GLU A 757 -82.17 -13.41 9.49
C GLU A 757 -81.58 -14.09 8.22
N THR A 758 -82.19 -13.95 7.04
CA THR A 758 -81.89 -14.86 5.91
C THR A 758 -81.37 -14.29 4.59
N ASP A 759 -81.28 -12.97 4.40
CA ASP A 759 -80.81 -12.43 3.12
C ASP A 759 -79.42 -11.83 3.19
N LEU A 760 -78.38 -12.68 3.29
CA LEU A 760 -77.01 -12.43 2.80
C LEU A 760 -76.25 -13.77 2.76
N ALA A 761 -76.45 -14.52 1.67
CA ALA A 761 -75.58 -15.62 1.24
C ALA A 761 -74.61 -15.14 0.14
#